data_AF-A0A4Z1DB92-F1
#
_entry.id   AF-A0A4Z1DB92-F1
#
_cell.length_a   1.000
_cell.length_b   1.000
_cell.length_c   1.000
_cell.angle_alpha   90.00
_cell.angle_beta   90.00
_cell.angle_gamma   90.00
#
_symmetry.space_group_name_H-M   'P 1'
#
loop_
_entity.id
_entity.type
_entity.pdbx_description
1 polymer ?
#
loop_
_entity_poly.entity_id
_entity_poly.type
_entity_poly.pdbx_seq_one_letter_code
_entity_poly.pdbx_strand_id
1 'polypeptide(L)'
;MTVTRVLLSGPPGTPVAAEILDTESGEVRTAVVVAGRPFETELPPGTYLVRLTPPALDRTSAAVTVPADSPTAATVQFTLHDPRTTPVKSHAVRVKQASDASPLRRLLRRGAERQPPLPPDEALRKAREITGTGVFVCDADGTWLKPMGVADQYTVSRPADGDDTAAYLCVTRGQDRPARFVALPANCVGRVIGPVRSDDVEAETEVRPADPDARALLDYRAQGRLGAAAVITDHVEHAVGTRIRAGRGDPAAGCAVAYHLMDHPDRDRAPRWIRLLAEAFPSSADVSLLVAWSRLERAEEPVTRETRDRLIGAATDAPLGLPVYLAGLRLLRTVLERLDRRDRACGEWDPRLASATRTVNAYLIAADPASPLVSYTGTGLRTPLAAEDCVAVGADRSSAPDASPLARTFAKALDRLGTVTAGLQQTVSLPLLSLTWSALPDGSGQVLSVDSRSEAAGSDLGALPLVLVGADGWRMEVARLSDAGTATFSLPAAATARLVTPEPAESEDAVVVPPPLLVHTAASGPQRDHRVLTELLEFVLEPAPGLDRWRLTARRRGPGPDAGWALVGQRSADDGPYHLFALPLAGGNGPGTESTVLLGKGSEPLDWYVVPEPAGDLPPSGRAAILSRTLARAADQWTRTAIQAALSALAEES
;
A
#
# COMPACT_ATOMS: atom_id res chain seq x y z
N MET A 1 -0.08 39.08 -37.74
CA MET A 1 -0.28 37.82 -36.99
C MET A 1 -1.76 37.65 -36.74
N THR A 2 -2.28 36.44 -36.88
CA THR A 2 -3.71 36.17 -36.70
C THR A 2 -3.93 35.61 -35.30
N VAL A 3 -4.85 36.23 -34.55
CA VAL A 3 -5.21 35.75 -33.20
C VAL A 3 -6.03 34.47 -33.36
N THR A 4 -5.55 33.37 -32.81
CA THR A 4 -6.31 32.12 -32.72
C THR A 4 -6.96 32.05 -31.34
N ARG A 5 -8.28 31.88 -31.31
CA ARG A 5 -9.08 31.77 -30.09
C ARG A 5 -9.49 30.31 -29.88
N VAL A 6 -9.05 29.71 -28.79
CA VAL A 6 -9.48 28.39 -28.34
C VAL A 6 -10.58 28.57 -27.30
N LEU A 7 -11.77 28.05 -27.61
CA LEU A 7 -12.93 28.04 -26.72
C LEU A 7 -13.15 26.63 -26.19
N LEU A 8 -13.14 26.50 -24.87
CA LEU A 8 -13.39 25.23 -24.19
C LEU A 8 -14.72 25.28 -23.45
N SER A 9 -15.68 24.49 -23.92
CA SER A 9 -16.96 24.26 -23.25
C SER A 9 -16.84 23.06 -22.32
N GLY A 10 -17.05 23.27 -21.01
CA GLY A 10 -16.90 22.26 -19.96
C GLY A 10 -17.20 22.87 -18.57
N PRO A 11 -16.98 22.12 -17.46
CA PRO A 11 -17.17 22.65 -16.11
C PRO A 11 -16.31 23.91 -15.90
N PRO A 12 -16.93 25.08 -15.62
CA PRO A 12 -16.24 26.36 -15.64
C PRO A 12 -15.11 26.41 -14.61
N GLY A 13 -13.96 26.97 -15.00
CA GLY A 13 -12.80 27.14 -14.14
C GLY A 13 -11.83 25.94 -14.10
N THR A 14 -12.07 24.87 -14.86
CA THR A 14 -11.16 23.72 -14.91
C THR A 14 -9.95 24.01 -15.83
N PRO A 15 -8.70 23.96 -15.32
CA PRO A 15 -7.52 24.13 -16.18
C PRO A 15 -7.22 22.85 -16.98
N VAL A 16 -6.99 23.01 -18.27
CA VAL A 16 -6.74 21.95 -19.25
C VAL A 16 -5.41 22.19 -19.93
N ALA A 17 -4.54 21.18 -19.95
CA ALA A 17 -3.29 21.24 -20.69
C ALA A 17 -3.59 21.21 -22.19
N ALA A 18 -3.07 22.20 -22.91
CA ALA A 18 -3.18 22.31 -24.35
C ALA A 18 -1.80 22.22 -25.00
N GLU A 19 -1.72 21.48 -26.09
CA GLU A 19 -0.58 21.45 -27.00
C GLU A 19 -1.03 21.98 -28.36
N ILE A 20 -0.32 22.96 -28.89
CA ILE A 20 -0.52 23.49 -30.24
C ILE A 20 0.70 23.04 -31.04
N LEU A 21 0.48 22.02 -31.88
CA LEU A 21 1.50 21.46 -32.75
C LEU A 21 1.43 22.14 -34.12
N ASP A 22 2.52 22.77 -34.54
CA ASP A 22 2.71 23.17 -35.93
C ASP A 22 2.97 21.92 -36.77
N THR A 23 2.09 21.66 -37.74
CA THR A 23 2.16 20.42 -38.54
C THR A 23 3.28 20.43 -39.58
N GLU A 24 3.83 21.59 -39.92
CA GLU A 24 4.92 21.73 -40.88
C GLU A 24 6.28 21.69 -40.18
N SER A 25 6.46 22.50 -39.13
CA SER A 25 7.73 22.60 -38.42
C SER A 25 7.92 21.51 -37.35
N GLY A 26 6.82 20.89 -36.89
CA GLY A 26 6.82 19.97 -35.75
C GLY A 26 7.00 20.66 -34.39
N GLU A 27 7.04 22.00 -34.35
CA GLU A 27 7.14 22.76 -33.10
C GLU A 27 5.88 22.54 -32.24
N VAL A 28 6.09 22.24 -30.96
CA VAL A 28 5.00 22.07 -29.97
C VAL A 28 5.03 23.22 -28.99
N ARG A 29 3.91 23.96 -28.92
CA ARG A 29 3.68 24.98 -27.89
C ARG A 29 2.71 24.46 -26.85
N THR A 30 3.08 24.50 -25.58
CA THR A 30 2.20 24.12 -24.47
C THR A 30 1.55 25.34 -23.84
N ALA A 31 0.27 25.23 -23.49
CA ALA A 31 -0.48 26.29 -22.82
C ALA A 31 -1.51 25.72 -21.85
N VAL A 32 -2.05 26.57 -20.97
CA VAL A 32 -3.15 26.25 -20.08
C VAL A 32 -4.43 26.92 -20.60
N VAL A 33 -5.44 26.12 -20.91
CA VAL A 33 -6.77 26.60 -21.30
C VAL A 33 -7.71 26.39 -20.12
N VAL A 34 -8.41 27.43 -19.67
CA VAL A 34 -9.37 27.33 -18.56
C VAL A 34 -10.77 27.22 -19.14
N ALA A 35 -11.49 26.13 -18.83
CA ALA A 35 -12.84 25.91 -19.30
C ALA A 35 -13.78 27.08 -18.94
N GLY A 36 -14.59 27.53 -19.90
CA GLY A 36 -15.45 28.70 -19.76
C GLY A 36 -14.75 30.06 -19.91
N ARG A 37 -13.44 30.10 -20.17
CA ARG A 37 -12.70 31.31 -20.53
C ARG A 37 -12.08 31.16 -21.93
N PRO A 38 -12.16 32.19 -22.79
CA PRO A 38 -11.46 32.16 -24.06
C PRO A 38 -9.95 32.17 -23.82
N PHE A 39 -9.24 31.25 -24.45
CA PHE A 39 -7.78 31.30 -24.55
C PHE A 39 -7.42 31.89 -25.91
N GLU A 40 -6.60 32.93 -25.92
CA GLU A 40 -6.17 33.62 -27.14
C GLU A 40 -4.66 33.51 -27.28
N THR A 41 -4.20 33.14 -28.47
CA THR A 41 -2.79 33.05 -28.80
C THR A 41 -2.55 33.49 -30.23
N GLU A 42 -1.43 34.14 -30.51
CA GLU A 42 -1.07 34.54 -31.86
C GLU A 42 -0.30 33.41 -32.55
N LEU A 43 -0.81 32.97 -33.69
CA LEU A 43 -0.17 31.95 -34.51
C LEU A 43 0.23 32.55 -35.87
N PRO A 44 1.41 32.19 -36.41
CA PRO A 44 1.73 32.49 -37.79
C PRO A 44 0.77 31.77 -38.76
N PRO A 45 0.76 32.16 -40.04
CA PRO A 45 0.06 31.41 -41.07
C PRO A 45 0.57 29.97 -41.15
N GLY A 46 -0.34 29.00 -41.24
CA GLY A 46 0.01 27.57 -41.26
C GLY A 46 -1.12 26.67 -40.78
N THR A 47 -0.87 25.36 -40.76
CA THR A 47 -1.78 24.36 -40.21
C THR A 47 -1.28 23.86 -38.86
N TYR A 48 -2.16 23.91 -37.86
CA TYR A 48 -1.88 23.54 -36.48
C TYR A 48 -2.82 22.43 -36.02
N LEU A 49 -2.31 21.51 -35.22
CA LEU A 49 -3.09 20.53 -34.49
C LEU A 49 -3.16 20.96 -33.02
N VAL A 50 -4.33 21.44 -32.60
CA VAL A 50 -4.59 21.78 -31.20
C VAL A 50 -5.06 20.52 -30.49
N ARG A 51 -4.31 20.08 -29.50
CA ARG A 51 -4.62 18.90 -28.68
C ARG A 51 -4.88 19.34 -27.26
N LEU A 52 -6.06 19.02 -26.74
CA LEU A 52 -6.41 19.21 -25.34
C LEU A 52 -6.30 17.88 -24.60
N THR A 53 -5.70 17.91 -23.43
CA THR A 53 -5.60 16.78 -22.52
C THR A 53 -6.40 17.14 -21.28
N PRO A 54 -7.71 16.85 -21.22
CA PRO A 54 -8.54 17.23 -20.08
C PRO A 54 -8.28 16.29 -18.88
N PRO A 55 -8.47 16.76 -17.63
CA PRO A 55 -8.33 15.91 -16.46
C PRO A 55 -9.42 14.83 -16.47
N ALA A 56 -9.06 13.60 -16.10
CA ALA A 56 -9.98 12.45 -16.07
C ALA A 56 -10.55 11.99 -17.44
N LEU A 57 -10.15 12.60 -18.58
CA LEU A 57 -10.70 12.31 -19.91
C LEU A 57 -9.63 11.90 -20.94
N ASP A 58 -10.09 11.33 -22.05
CA ASP A 58 -9.25 11.10 -23.21
C ASP A 58 -8.85 12.40 -23.89
N ARG A 59 -7.69 12.33 -24.54
CA ARG A 59 -7.13 13.43 -25.31
C ARG A 59 -8.06 13.75 -26.48
N THR A 60 -8.35 15.02 -26.69
CA THR A 60 -9.14 15.50 -27.84
C THR A 60 -8.28 16.39 -28.71
N SER A 61 -8.52 16.39 -30.02
CA SER A 61 -7.72 17.18 -30.97
C SER A 61 -8.55 17.77 -32.08
N ALA A 62 -8.20 18.98 -32.50
CA ALA A 62 -8.80 19.66 -33.65
C ALA A 62 -7.70 20.29 -34.52
N ALA A 63 -7.82 20.14 -35.83
CA ALA A 63 -6.96 20.82 -36.78
C ALA A 63 -7.47 22.25 -37.06
N VAL A 64 -6.56 23.18 -37.19
CA VAL A 64 -6.83 24.61 -37.35
C VAL A 64 -5.91 25.13 -38.43
N THR A 65 -6.48 25.80 -39.44
CA THR A 65 -5.68 26.45 -40.49
C THR A 65 -5.76 27.94 -40.30
N VAL A 66 -4.61 28.58 -40.12
CA VAL A 66 -4.46 30.02 -39.99
C VAL A 66 -4.07 30.56 -41.37
N PRO A 67 -4.96 31.26 -42.08
CA PRO A 67 -4.67 31.78 -43.41
C PRO A 67 -3.69 32.96 -43.37
N ALA A 68 -2.89 33.12 -44.43
CA ALA A 68 -1.88 34.18 -44.53
C ALA A 68 -2.44 35.61 -44.49
N ASP A 69 -3.63 35.80 -45.08
CA ASP A 69 -4.15 37.15 -45.38
C ASP A 69 -5.45 37.49 -44.64
N SER A 70 -5.85 36.72 -43.62
CA SER A 70 -7.10 36.98 -42.90
C SER A 70 -6.87 37.60 -41.52
N PRO A 71 -7.45 38.80 -41.25
CA PRO A 71 -7.48 39.38 -39.92
C PRO A 71 -8.55 38.75 -39.00
N THR A 72 -9.38 37.83 -39.51
CA THR A 72 -10.39 37.17 -38.68
C THR A 72 -9.75 36.14 -37.76
N ALA A 73 -10.09 36.22 -36.47
CA ALA A 73 -9.61 35.28 -35.49
C ALA A 73 -10.11 33.86 -35.80
N ALA A 74 -9.19 32.90 -35.97
CA ALA A 74 -9.56 31.51 -36.11
C ALA A 74 -10.10 31.01 -34.76
N THR A 75 -11.35 30.52 -34.72
CA THR A 75 -11.96 30.02 -33.47
C THR A 75 -12.05 28.51 -33.49
N VAL A 76 -11.54 27.87 -32.45
CA VAL A 76 -11.55 26.42 -32.26
C VAL A 76 -12.38 26.11 -31.04
N GLN A 77 -13.49 25.38 -31.21
CA GLN A 77 -14.36 25.04 -30.09
C GLN A 77 -14.24 23.57 -29.73
N PHE A 78 -13.91 23.31 -28.46
CA PHE A 78 -13.91 21.98 -27.88
C PHE A 78 -15.09 21.86 -26.92
N THR A 79 -15.78 20.71 -26.96
CA THR A 79 -16.80 20.36 -25.98
C THR A 79 -16.32 19.17 -25.18
N LEU A 80 -16.06 19.38 -23.89
CA LEU A 80 -15.71 18.30 -22.97
C LEU A 80 -16.98 17.66 -22.46
N HIS A 81 -17.25 16.45 -22.90
CA HIS A 81 -18.22 15.59 -22.25
C HIS A 81 -17.52 14.87 -21.10
N ASP A 82 -17.89 15.19 -19.86
CA ASP A 82 -17.52 14.34 -18.71
C ASP A 82 -18.43 13.09 -18.79
N PRO A 83 -17.91 11.90 -19.15
CA PRO A 83 -18.71 10.69 -19.30
C PRO A 83 -19.31 10.25 -17.95
N ARG A 84 -18.77 10.74 -16.83
CA ARG A 84 -19.32 10.52 -15.48
C ARG A 84 -20.51 11.43 -15.19
N THR A 85 -20.71 12.48 -15.99
CA THR A 85 -21.96 13.25 -16.03
C THR A 85 -22.85 12.67 -17.12
N THR A 86 -23.40 11.47 -16.91
CA THR A 86 -24.57 11.07 -17.72
C THR A 86 -25.60 12.18 -17.60
N PRO A 87 -26.11 12.74 -18.71
CA PRO A 87 -27.27 13.60 -18.65
C PRO A 87 -28.40 12.73 -18.15
N VAL A 88 -28.66 12.80 -16.84
CA VAL A 88 -29.94 12.35 -16.30
C VAL A 88 -30.96 13.09 -17.16
N LYS A 89 -31.86 12.36 -17.83
CA LYS A 89 -33.09 12.95 -18.37
C LYS A 89 -33.87 13.45 -17.17
N SER A 90 -33.43 14.55 -16.58
CA SER A 90 -34.14 15.27 -15.57
C SER A 90 -35.33 15.84 -16.31
N HIS A 91 -36.51 15.29 -16.03
CA HIS A 91 -37.66 16.19 -15.96
C HIS A 91 -37.18 17.37 -15.12
N ALA A 92 -37.20 18.56 -15.71
CA ALA A 92 -36.79 19.79 -15.06
C ALA A 92 -37.72 20.02 -13.87
N VAL A 93 -37.45 19.32 -12.77
CA VAL A 93 -37.80 19.80 -11.45
C VAL A 93 -36.99 21.08 -11.36
N ARG A 94 -37.69 22.22 -11.45
CA ARG A 94 -37.13 23.52 -11.08
C ARG A 94 -36.54 23.34 -9.68
N VAL A 95 -35.25 23.07 -9.62
CA VAL A 95 -34.46 23.38 -8.44
C VAL A 95 -34.52 24.90 -8.39
N LYS A 96 -35.49 25.42 -7.63
CA LYS A 96 -35.35 26.77 -7.09
C LYS A 96 -33.92 26.84 -6.59
N GLN A 97 -33.15 27.83 -7.01
CA GLN A 97 -31.92 28.21 -6.33
C GLN A 97 -32.28 28.42 -4.86
N ALA A 98 -32.24 27.35 -4.08
CA ALA A 98 -32.43 27.40 -2.66
C ALA A 98 -31.07 27.82 -2.15
N SER A 99 -31.01 29.04 -1.61
CA SER A 99 -29.95 29.54 -0.75
C SER A 99 -29.79 28.73 0.54
N ASP A 100 -30.33 27.52 0.62
CA ASP A 100 -30.22 26.63 1.75
C ASP A 100 -29.07 25.67 1.52
N ALA A 101 -28.01 25.88 2.31
CA ALA A 101 -26.88 24.99 2.51
C ALA A 101 -27.28 23.50 2.35
N SER A 102 -26.45 22.74 1.62
CA SER A 102 -26.62 21.29 1.42
C SER A 102 -26.98 20.61 2.77
N PRO A 103 -27.81 19.55 2.78
CA PRO A 103 -28.15 18.83 4.00
C PRO A 103 -26.93 18.47 4.86
N LEU A 104 -25.81 18.11 4.21
CA LEU A 104 -24.51 17.88 4.84
C LEU A 104 -23.83 19.14 5.40
N ARG A 105 -23.89 20.27 4.70
CA ARG A 105 -23.40 21.57 5.21
C ARG A 105 -24.21 22.06 6.42
N ARG A 106 -25.49 21.68 6.54
CA ARG A 106 -26.29 21.90 7.76
C ARG A 106 -25.84 21.00 8.91
N LEU A 107 -25.56 19.72 8.63
CA LEU A 107 -25.09 18.74 9.62
C LEU A 107 -23.68 19.07 10.18
N LEU A 108 -22.80 19.62 9.34
CA LEU A 108 -21.43 19.97 9.71
C LEU A 108 -21.28 21.31 10.46
N ARG A 109 -22.35 22.12 10.58
CA ARG A 109 -22.29 23.39 11.34
C ARG A 109 -22.14 23.14 12.85
N ARG A 110 -21.43 24.04 13.55
CA ARG A 110 -21.46 24.09 15.02
C ARG A 110 -22.90 24.41 15.47
N GLY A 111 -23.50 23.55 16.30
CA GLY A 111 -24.84 23.77 16.87
C GLY A 111 -26.03 23.11 16.14
N ALA A 112 -25.81 22.34 15.06
CA ALA A 112 -26.86 21.42 14.60
C ALA A 112 -27.15 20.37 15.69
N GLU A 113 -28.37 19.83 15.77
CA GLU A 113 -28.69 18.69 16.64
C GLU A 113 -27.81 17.50 16.26
N ARG A 114 -26.64 17.41 16.90
CA ARG A 114 -25.73 16.29 16.80
C ARG A 114 -26.27 15.23 17.74
N GLN A 115 -26.52 14.03 17.22
CA GLN A 115 -26.57 12.88 18.11
C GLN A 115 -25.21 12.76 18.81
N PRO A 116 -25.17 12.30 20.06
CA PRO A 116 -23.91 12.12 20.76
C PRO A 116 -22.95 11.26 19.92
N PRO A 117 -21.66 11.60 19.88
CA PRO A 117 -20.67 10.86 19.12
C PRO A 117 -20.71 9.40 19.55
N LEU A 118 -20.87 8.50 18.58
CA LEU A 118 -20.69 7.07 18.81
C LEU A 118 -19.23 6.73 18.47
N PRO A 119 -18.58 5.83 19.23
CA PRO A 119 -17.28 5.31 18.84
C PRO A 119 -17.30 4.80 17.38
N PRO A 120 -16.22 4.98 16.59
CA PRO A 120 -16.15 4.56 15.18
C PRO A 120 -16.69 3.16 14.86
N ASP A 121 -16.40 2.17 15.70
CA ASP A 121 -16.81 0.78 15.46
C ASP A 121 -18.29 0.56 15.78
N GLU A 122 -18.82 1.26 16.79
CA GLU A 122 -20.25 1.29 17.07
C GLU A 122 -21.02 2.05 15.98
N ALA A 123 -20.38 3.08 15.42
CA ALA A 123 -20.89 3.81 14.28
C ALA A 123 -21.05 2.91 13.06
N LEU A 124 -20.02 2.14 12.73
CA LEU A 124 -20.10 1.21 11.64
C LEU A 124 -21.12 0.09 11.90
N ARG A 125 -21.19 -0.43 13.14
CA ARG A 125 -22.17 -1.45 13.53
C ARG A 125 -23.60 -0.97 13.30
N LYS A 126 -23.98 0.22 13.82
CA LYS A 126 -25.32 0.77 13.59
C LYS A 126 -25.56 1.11 12.11
N ALA A 127 -24.54 1.53 11.37
CA ALA A 127 -24.66 1.77 9.93
C ALA A 127 -24.94 0.47 9.15
N ARG A 128 -24.39 -0.66 9.61
CA ARG A 128 -24.70 -2.01 9.09
C ARG A 128 -26.10 -2.48 9.50
N GLU A 129 -26.56 -2.14 10.70
CA GLU A 129 -27.91 -2.47 11.19
C GLU A 129 -29.02 -1.79 10.37
N ILE A 130 -28.75 -0.61 9.79
CA ILE A 130 -29.66 0.05 8.85
C ILE A 130 -29.66 -0.74 7.53
N THR A 131 -30.69 -1.55 7.33
CA THR A 131 -30.84 -2.43 6.16
C THR A 131 -30.81 -1.64 4.83
N GLY A 132 -29.77 -1.86 4.01
CA GLY A 132 -29.61 -1.30 2.66
C GLY A 132 -28.18 -0.85 2.32
N THR A 133 -27.98 -0.39 1.07
CA THR A 133 -26.78 0.38 0.70
C THR A 133 -26.97 1.81 1.20
N GLY A 134 -26.13 2.25 2.14
CA GLY A 134 -26.23 3.57 2.75
C GLY A 134 -24.91 4.35 2.63
N VAL A 135 -25.02 5.66 2.45
CA VAL A 135 -23.89 6.58 2.49
C VAL A 135 -23.89 7.28 3.84
N PHE A 136 -22.78 7.16 4.55
CA PHE A 136 -22.62 7.71 5.88
C PHE A 136 -21.40 8.63 5.91
N VAL A 137 -21.58 9.82 6.47
CA VAL A 137 -20.45 10.71 6.76
C VAL A 137 -20.11 10.57 8.23
N CYS A 138 -18.88 10.15 8.49
CA CYS A 138 -18.31 10.09 9.82
C CYS A 138 -17.27 11.21 9.93
N ASP A 139 -17.33 11.98 11.01
CA ASP A 139 -16.19 12.82 11.37
C ASP A 139 -15.02 11.91 11.80
N ALA A 140 -13.82 12.46 11.85
CA ALA A 140 -12.57 11.77 12.12
C ALA A 140 -12.56 11.04 13.48
N ASP A 141 -13.31 11.58 14.45
CA ASP A 141 -13.50 11.02 15.79
C ASP A 141 -14.63 9.96 15.85
N GLY A 142 -15.24 9.64 14.70
CA GLY A 142 -16.39 8.72 14.61
C GLY A 142 -17.75 9.40 14.78
N THR A 143 -17.81 10.73 14.92
CA THR A 143 -19.09 11.43 15.12
C THR A 143 -20.01 11.28 13.92
N TRP A 144 -21.26 10.91 14.19
CA TRP A 144 -22.31 10.69 13.19
C TRP A 144 -22.87 11.97 12.62
N LEU A 145 -23.01 12.01 11.30
CA LEU A 145 -23.67 13.10 10.59
C LEU A 145 -24.83 12.55 9.74
N LYS A 146 -25.76 11.82 10.38
CA LYS A 146 -27.07 11.33 9.87
C LYS A 146 -27.03 10.42 8.61
N PRO A 147 -27.79 9.29 8.56
CA PRO A 147 -27.95 8.52 7.34
C PRO A 147 -28.51 9.39 6.21
N MET A 148 -27.82 9.39 5.06
CA MET A 148 -28.35 10.05 3.87
C MET A 148 -29.15 9.05 3.04
N GLY A 149 -30.38 9.41 2.67
CA GLY A 149 -31.11 8.68 1.63
C GLY A 149 -30.33 8.74 0.32
N VAL A 150 -30.26 7.62 -0.40
CA VAL A 150 -29.60 7.50 -1.72
C VAL A 150 -30.42 8.27 -2.75
N ALA A 151 -30.27 9.59 -2.80
CA ALA A 151 -30.79 10.44 -3.86
C ALA A 151 -29.83 11.62 -4.10
N ASP A 152 -29.24 11.62 -5.30
CA ASP A 152 -28.49 12.66 -6.00
C ASP A 152 -27.40 13.48 -5.25
N GLN A 153 -26.21 13.53 -5.89
CA GLN A 153 -25.04 14.39 -5.66
C GLN A 153 -25.10 15.35 -4.45
N TYR A 154 -24.14 15.21 -3.52
CA TYR A 154 -24.00 16.11 -2.38
C TYR A 154 -22.74 16.99 -2.48
N THR A 155 -22.63 17.98 -1.60
CA THR A 155 -21.46 18.86 -1.50
C THR A 155 -21.10 19.00 -0.03
N VAL A 156 -19.86 18.72 0.32
CA VAL A 156 -19.34 18.68 1.70
C VAL A 156 -18.33 19.82 1.88
N SER A 157 -18.84 21.02 2.11
CA SER A 157 -17.98 22.15 2.48
C SER A 157 -17.80 22.19 4.00
N ARG A 158 -16.61 21.85 4.51
CA ARG A 158 -16.24 22.14 5.91
C ARG A 158 -15.93 23.64 6.02
N PRO A 159 -16.38 24.36 7.05
CA PRO A 159 -15.87 25.72 7.29
C PRO A 159 -14.35 25.66 7.50
N ALA A 160 -13.61 26.58 6.89
CA ALA A 160 -12.14 26.68 6.99
C ALA A 160 -11.64 26.90 8.43
N ASP A 161 -12.54 27.22 9.36
CA ASP A 161 -12.23 27.65 10.73
C ASP A 161 -12.31 26.50 11.78
N GLY A 162 -12.47 25.24 11.37
CA GLY A 162 -12.59 24.08 12.27
C GLY A 162 -11.38 23.16 12.26
N ASP A 163 -11.01 22.60 13.42
CA ASP A 163 -9.94 21.62 13.60
C ASP A 163 -9.84 20.65 12.42
N ASP A 164 -8.68 20.60 11.78
CA ASP A 164 -8.43 20.04 10.45
C ASP A 164 -8.33 18.51 10.43
N THR A 165 -9.10 17.83 11.29
CA THR A 165 -9.13 16.37 11.39
C THR A 165 -9.77 15.75 10.14
N ALA A 166 -9.12 14.75 9.52
CA ALA A 166 -9.61 14.13 8.29
C ALA A 166 -10.99 13.45 8.52
N ALA A 167 -12.05 13.99 7.93
CA ALA A 167 -13.35 13.32 7.94
C ALA A 167 -13.35 12.16 6.94
N TYR A 168 -14.15 11.12 7.19
CA TYR A 168 -14.23 9.95 6.30
C TYR A 168 -15.66 9.73 5.82
N LEU A 169 -15.77 9.49 4.52
CA LEU A 169 -16.98 8.96 3.95
C LEU A 169 -16.95 7.44 4.08
N CYS A 170 -17.91 6.90 4.83
CA CYS A 170 -18.14 5.47 4.95
C CYS A 170 -19.27 5.06 4.02
N VAL A 171 -18.99 4.16 3.09
CA VAL A 171 -19.97 3.58 2.17
C VAL A 171 -20.13 2.12 2.56
N THR A 172 -21.30 1.76 3.10
CA THR A 172 -21.60 0.39 3.52
C THR A 172 -22.45 -0.32 2.47
N ARG A 173 -22.25 -1.64 2.33
CA ARG A 173 -22.99 -2.50 1.39
C ARG A 173 -23.74 -3.62 2.14
N GLY A 174 -24.60 -3.24 3.08
CA GLY A 174 -25.28 -4.20 3.96
C GLY A 174 -24.41 -4.73 5.10
N GLN A 175 -24.92 -5.72 5.84
CA GLN A 175 -24.34 -6.18 7.10
C GLN A 175 -23.01 -6.94 6.95
N ASP A 176 -22.88 -7.75 5.89
CA ASP A 176 -21.77 -8.71 5.75
C ASP A 176 -20.64 -8.26 4.83
N ARG A 177 -20.71 -7.04 4.29
CA ARG A 177 -19.70 -6.53 3.36
C ARG A 177 -18.75 -5.54 4.02
N PRO A 178 -17.47 -5.53 3.59
CA PRO A 178 -16.54 -4.48 4.02
C PRO A 178 -17.04 -3.11 3.56
N ALA A 179 -16.82 -2.12 4.40
CA ALA A 179 -17.14 -0.74 4.07
C ALA A 179 -15.99 -0.13 3.26
N ARG A 180 -16.33 0.75 2.32
CA ARG A 180 -15.33 1.60 1.66
C ARG A 180 -15.23 2.90 2.44
N PHE A 181 -14.02 3.23 2.86
CA PHE A 181 -13.68 4.49 3.49
C PHE A 181 -12.99 5.38 2.47
N VAL A 182 -13.37 6.66 2.42
CA VAL A 182 -12.74 7.67 1.58
C VAL A 182 -12.39 8.86 2.44
N ALA A 183 -11.11 9.23 2.49
CA ALA A 183 -10.67 10.44 3.16
C ALA A 183 -11.29 11.67 2.48
N LEU A 184 -11.85 12.57 3.28
CA LEU A 184 -12.48 13.80 2.81
C LEU A 184 -11.51 14.96 3.04
N PRO A 185 -11.04 15.65 1.98
CA PRO A 185 -10.31 16.89 2.13
C PRO A 185 -11.16 17.95 2.84
N ALA A 186 -10.50 18.92 3.46
CA ALA A 186 -11.14 20.19 3.78
C ALA A 186 -11.75 20.76 2.47
N ASN A 187 -12.99 21.24 2.53
CA ASN A 187 -13.73 21.71 1.34
C ASN A 187 -13.74 20.70 0.17
N CYS A 188 -14.58 19.67 0.22
CA CYS A 188 -14.71 18.69 -0.86
C CYS A 188 -16.13 18.60 -1.46
N VAL A 189 -16.20 18.08 -2.67
CA VAL A 189 -17.47 17.72 -3.32
C VAL A 189 -17.50 16.20 -3.42
N GLY A 190 -18.43 15.59 -2.69
CA GLY A 190 -18.66 14.14 -2.72
C GLY A 190 -19.91 13.82 -3.54
N ARG A 191 -19.77 12.96 -4.53
CA ARG A 191 -20.88 12.41 -5.31
C ARG A 191 -20.92 10.91 -5.07
N VAL A 192 -22.07 10.38 -4.67
CA VAL A 192 -22.31 8.94 -4.71
C VAL A 192 -23.28 8.67 -5.85
N ILE A 193 -22.86 7.84 -6.78
CA ILE A 193 -23.61 7.35 -7.91
C ILE A 193 -24.04 5.93 -7.52
N GLY A 194 -25.16 5.83 -6.80
CA GLY A 194 -25.78 4.54 -6.50
C GLY A 194 -26.70 4.11 -7.65
N PRO A 195 -26.80 2.81 -7.97
CA PRO A 195 -27.94 2.36 -8.75
C PRO A 195 -29.22 2.68 -7.97
N VAL A 196 -30.19 3.27 -8.63
CA VAL A 196 -31.43 3.71 -8.00
C VAL A 196 -32.20 2.52 -7.38
N ARG A 197 -31.98 1.27 -7.84
CA ARG A 197 -32.84 0.11 -7.46
C ARG A 197 -32.28 -1.33 -7.66
N SER A 198 -30.96 -1.59 -7.78
CA SER A 198 -30.48 -2.97 -7.99
C SER A 198 -29.60 -3.47 -6.86
N ASP A 199 -29.88 -4.68 -6.37
CA ASP A 199 -29.16 -5.35 -5.28
C ASP A 199 -27.68 -5.66 -5.60
N ASP A 200 -27.23 -5.49 -6.85
CA ASP A 200 -25.91 -5.95 -7.31
C ASP A 200 -25.01 -4.91 -8.01
N VAL A 201 -25.44 -3.66 -8.21
CA VAL A 201 -24.56 -2.66 -8.86
C VAL A 201 -23.83 -1.83 -7.79
N GLU A 202 -22.51 -1.83 -7.87
CA GLU A 202 -21.66 -1.06 -6.96
C GLU A 202 -22.03 0.43 -7.01
N ALA A 203 -22.35 1.03 -5.87
CA ALA A 203 -22.43 2.48 -5.77
C ALA A 203 -21.03 3.08 -6.01
N GLU A 204 -20.85 3.77 -7.14
CA GLU A 204 -19.62 4.47 -7.45
C GLU A 204 -19.56 5.74 -6.60
N THR A 205 -18.56 5.81 -5.74
CA THR A 205 -18.36 6.97 -4.86
C THR A 205 -17.21 7.79 -5.40
N GLU A 206 -17.51 9.04 -5.75
CA GLU A 206 -16.54 9.99 -6.27
C GLU A 206 -16.39 11.16 -5.28
N VAL A 207 -15.26 11.21 -4.58
CA VAL A 207 -14.87 12.35 -3.75
C VAL A 207 -13.83 13.16 -4.52
N ARG A 208 -14.04 14.48 -4.61
CA ARG A 208 -13.16 15.39 -5.33
C ARG A 208 -12.85 16.62 -4.45
N PRO A 209 -11.65 17.21 -4.52
CA PRO A 209 -11.40 18.52 -3.95
C PRO A 209 -12.39 19.56 -4.51
N ALA A 210 -12.83 20.53 -3.70
CA ALA A 210 -13.66 21.62 -4.21
C ALA A 210 -12.86 22.59 -5.08
N ASP A 211 -11.53 22.63 -4.91
CA ASP A 211 -10.65 23.46 -5.72
C ASP A 211 -10.42 22.82 -7.11
N PRO A 212 -10.90 23.44 -8.20
CA PRO A 212 -10.79 22.86 -9.54
C PRO A 212 -9.34 22.79 -10.03
N ASP A 213 -8.46 23.68 -9.56
CA ASP A 213 -7.06 23.75 -9.97
C ASP A 213 -6.26 22.61 -9.34
N ALA A 214 -6.42 22.44 -8.02
CA ALA A 214 -5.78 21.33 -7.31
C ALA A 214 -6.30 19.96 -7.79
N ARG A 215 -7.61 19.88 -8.08
CA ARG A 215 -8.20 18.67 -8.65
C ARG A 215 -7.58 18.30 -10.00
N ALA A 216 -7.50 19.24 -10.94
CA ALA A 216 -6.92 18.98 -12.24
C ALA A 216 -5.48 18.47 -12.13
N LEU A 217 -4.68 19.05 -11.22
CA LEU A 217 -3.31 18.63 -10.95
C LEU A 217 -3.21 17.19 -10.44
N LEU A 218 -4.09 16.81 -9.51
CA LEU A 218 -4.14 15.45 -8.98
C LEU A 218 -4.62 14.44 -10.02
N ASP A 219 -5.61 14.81 -10.84
CA ASP A 219 -6.13 13.95 -11.90
C ASP A 219 -5.04 13.64 -12.94
N TYR A 220 -4.23 14.63 -13.36
CA TYR A 220 -3.09 14.36 -14.25
C TYR A 220 -2.03 13.46 -13.61
N ARG A 221 -1.72 13.66 -12.32
CA ARG A 221 -0.76 12.82 -11.59
C ARG A 221 -1.25 11.38 -11.47
N ALA A 222 -2.50 11.16 -11.09
CA ALA A 222 -3.10 9.84 -10.96
C ALA A 222 -3.09 9.08 -12.29
N GLN A 223 -3.25 9.78 -13.41
CA GLN A 223 -3.18 9.22 -14.76
C GLN A 223 -1.76 9.03 -15.30
N GLY A 224 -0.72 9.35 -14.53
CA GLY A 224 0.68 9.31 -15.00
C GLY A 224 0.99 10.36 -16.08
N ARG A 225 0.13 11.35 -16.31
CA ARG A 225 0.28 12.40 -17.32
C ARG A 225 1.14 13.55 -16.79
N LEU A 226 2.39 13.24 -16.42
CA LEU A 226 3.30 14.18 -15.76
C LEU A 226 3.59 15.44 -16.59
N GLY A 227 3.67 15.32 -17.92
CA GLY A 227 3.83 16.48 -18.81
C GLY A 227 2.64 17.45 -18.75
N ALA A 228 1.41 16.93 -18.76
CA ALA A 228 0.21 17.76 -18.63
C ALA A 228 0.12 18.40 -17.23
N ALA A 229 0.51 17.67 -16.19
CA ALA A 229 0.62 18.20 -14.85
C ALA A 229 1.61 19.38 -14.81
N ALA A 230 2.82 19.20 -15.34
CA ALA A 230 3.86 20.25 -15.39
C ALA A 230 3.38 21.53 -16.10
N VAL A 231 2.65 21.39 -17.21
CA VAL A 231 2.09 22.53 -17.96
C VAL A 231 1.14 23.37 -17.11
N ILE A 232 0.35 22.76 -16.23
CA ILE A 232 -0.61 23.49 -15.39
C ILE A 232 -0.03 23.94 -14.04
N THR A 233 1.15 23.45 -13.64
CA THR A 233 1.72 23.65 -12.29
C THR A 233 1.84 25.12 -11.92
N ASP A 234 2.39 25.96 -12.80
CA ASP A 234 2.55 27.40 -12.52
C ASP A 234 1.21 28.11 -12.32
N HIS A 235 0.20 27.73 -13.12
CA HIS A 235 -1.15 28.26 -12.99
C HIS A 235 -1.77 27.87 -11.65
N VAL A 236 -1.70 26.58 -11.30
CA VAL A 236 -2.27 26.04 -10.05
C VAL A 236 -1.55 26.64 -8.84
N GLU A 237 -0.22 26.67 -8.85
CA GLU A 237 0.58 27.26 -7.77
C GLU A 237 0.21 28.74 -7.56
N HIS A 238 0.09 29.51 -8.65
CA HIS A 238 -0.30 30.91 -8.56
C HIS A 238 -1.72 31.09 -8.02
N ALA A 239 -2.69 30.34 -8.56
CA ALA A 239 -4.11 30.44 -8.18
C ALA A 239 -4.37 29.98 -6.74
N VAL A 240 -3.87 28.80 -6.37
CA VAL A 240 -3.96 28.27 -5.00
C VAL A 240 -3.17 29.14 -4.03
N GLY A 241 -1.94 29.54 -4.39
CA GLY A 241 -1.06 30.32 -3.51
C GLY A 241 -1.62 31.71 -3.22
N THR A 242 -2.26 32.36 -4.20
CA THR A 242 -2.95 33.64 -3.99
C THR A 242 -4.12 33.51 -3.02
N ARG A 243 -4.90 32.41 -3.11
CA ARG A 243 -5.99 32.16 -2.15
C ARG A 243 -5.48 31.88 -0.74
N ILE A 244 -4.43 31.07 -0.60
CA ILE A 244 -3.78 30.77 0.69
C ILE A 244 -3.29 32.06 1.35
N ARG A 245 -2.52 32.89 0.62
CA ARG A 245 -2.03 34.18 1.15
C ARG A 245 -3.15 35.15 1.53
N ALA A 246 -4.31 35.04 0.87
CA ALA A 246 -5.49 35.84 1.18
C ALA A 246 -6.32 35.28 2.35
N GLY A 247 -5.86 34.22 3.05
CA GLY A 247 -6.61 33.56 4.13
C GLY A 247 -7.88 32.85 3.66
N ARG A 248 -7.97 32.55 2.36
CA ARG A 248 -9.13 31.91 1.71
C ARG A 248 -8.76 30.60 1.02
N GLY A 249 -7.56 30.10 1.28
CA GLY A 249 -7.06 28.87 0.69
C GLY A 249 -7.56 27.63 1.41
N ASP A 250 -7.43 26.49 0.74
CA ASP A 250 -7.68 25.17 1.28
C ASP A 250 -6.34 24.46 1.53
N PRO A 251 -6.06 23.96 2.75
CA PRO A 251 -4.84 23.23 3.04
C PRO A 251 -4.67 22.00 2.14
N ALA A 252 -5.77 21.30 1.80
CA ALA A 252 -5.70 20.13 0.93
C ALA A 252 -5.29 20.51 -0.50
N ALA A 253 -5.84 21.59 -1.06
CA ALA A 253 -5.39 22.12 -2.34
C ALA A 253 -3.90 22.51 -2.31
N GLY A 254 -3.46 23.14 -1.22
CA GLY A 254 -2.06 23.48 -0.99
C GLY A 254 -1.13 22.25 -0.95
N CYS A 255 -1.53 21.21 -0.21
CA CYS A 255 -0.76 19.98 -0.10
C CYS A 255 -0.69 19.21 -1.42
N ALA A 256 -1.75 19.22 -2.24
CA ALA A 256 -1.70 18.64 -3.58
C ALA A 256 -0.60 19.26 -4.45
N VAL A 257 -0.44 20.59 -4.39
CA VAL A 257 0.66 21.31 -5.06
C VAL A 257 2.01 20.92 -4.46
N ALA A 258 2.12 20.82 -3.13
CA ALA A 258 3.37 20.43 -2.48
C ALA A 258 3.83 19.03 -2.90
N TYR A 259 2.93 18.04 -2.83
CA TYR A 259 3.20 16.68 -3.29
C TYR A 259 3.54 16.65 -4.79
N HIS A 260 2.93 17.54 -5.59
CA HIS A 260 3.32 17.67 -6.99
C HIS A 260 4.76 18.16 -7.15
N LEU A 261 5.11 19.28 -6.51
CA LEU A 261 6.42 19.91 -6.61
C LEU A 261 7.55 19.00 -6.13
N MET A 262 7.31 18.18 -5.11
CA MET A 262 8.31 17.24 -4.58
C MET A 262 8.80 16.20 -5.61
N ASP A 263 7.94 15.81 -6.55
CA ASP A 263 8.30 14.86 -7.62
C ASP A 263 8.57 15.58 -8.97
N HIS A 264 8.54 16.92 -8.99
CA HIS A 264 8.69 17.73 -10.19
C HIS A 264 10.19 18.04 -10.46
N PRO A 265 10.62 18.23 -11.72
CA PRO A 265 11.97 18.72 -12.03
C PRO A 265 12.35 19.99 -11.25
N ASP A 266 11.38 20.87 -11.02
CA ASP A 266 11.55 22.11 -10.24
C ASP A 266 11.32 21.91 -8.73
N ARG A 267 11.78 20.78 -8.16
CA ARG A 267 11.60 20.43 -6.75
C ARG A 267 12.12 21.50 -5.77
N ASP A 268 13.05 22.34 -6.20
CA ASP A 268 13.62 23.43 -5.40
C ASP A 268 12.57 24.48 -4.98
N ARG A 269 11.40 24.48 -5.63
CA ARG A 269 10.26 25.32 -5.24
C ARG A 269 9.50 24.77 -4.03
N ALA A 270 9.54 23.46 -3.80
CA ALA A 270 8.77 22.80 -2.75
C ALA A 270 9.05 23.36 -1.34
N PRO A 271 10.30 23.62 -0.91
CA PRO A 271 10.55 24.18 0.43
C PRO A 271 9.89 25.55 0.66
N ARG A 272 9.86 26.43 -0.35
CA ARG A 272 9.19 27.74 -0.24
C ARG A 272 7.68 27.56 -0.10
N TRP A 273 7.12 26.62 -0.84
CA TRP A 273 5.69 26.30 -0.80
C TRP A 273 5.27 25.66 0.53
N ILE A 274 6.04 24.69 1.01
CA ILE A 274 5.80 24.03 2.31
C ILE A 274 5.85 25.06 3.45
N ARG A 275 6.77 26.02 3.41
CA ARG A 275 6.80 27.12 4.39
C ARG A 275 5.53 27.96 4.37
N LEU A 276 5.04 28.32 3.18
CA LEU A 276 3.76 29.05 3.03
C LEU A 276 2.60 28.25 3.65
N LEU A 277 2.55 26.94 3.43
CA LEU A 277 1.52 26.07 4.01
C LEU A 277 1.63 25.99 5.53
N ALA A 278 2.85 25.85 6.06
CA ALA A 278 3.10 25.77 7.50
C ALA A 278 2.69 27.04 8.24
N GLU A 279 2.91 28.21 7.61
CA GLU A 279 2.47 29.50 8.14
C GLU A 279 0.95 29.66 8.10
N ALA A 280 0.31 29.22 7.01
CA ALA A 280 -1.14 29.39 6.82
C ALA A 280 -2.00 28.34 7.55
N PHE A 281 -1.51 27.10 7.68
CA PHE A 281 -2.25 25.94 8.18
C PHE A 281 -1.41 25.08 9.15
N PRO A 282 -0.94 25.64 10.27
CA PRO A 282 -0.04 24.95 11.19
C PRO A 282 -0.63 23.72 11.87
N SER A 283 -1.96 23.61 11.93
CA SER A 283 -2.69 22.49 12.53
C SER A 283 -2.95 21.33 11.56
N SER A 284 -2.67 21.51 10.25
CA SER A 284 -2.99 20.49 9.25
C SER A 284 -2.01 19.31 9.32
N ALA A 285 -2.54 18.09 9.35
CA ALA A 285 -1.74 16.87 9.44
C ALA A 285 -0.84 16.68 8.20
N ASP A 286 -1.38 16.90 7.01
CA ASP A 286 -0.63 16.84 5.75
C ASP A 286 0.48 17.88 5.71
N VAL A 287 0.21 19.11 6.17
CA VAL A 287 1.22 20.16 6.25
C VAL A 287 2.32 19.81 7.25
N SER A 288 1.95 19.24 8.39
CA SER A 288 2.91 18.77 9.39
C SER A 288 3.84 17.69 8.84
N LEU A 289 3.28 16.74 8.06
CA LEU A 289 4.06 15.71 7.35
C LEU A 289 5.03 16.35 6.34
N LEU A 290 4.56 17.29 5.52
CA LEU A 290 5.39 18.00 4.54
C LEU A 290 6.54 18.78 5.20
N VAL A 291 6.28 19.46 6.32
CA VAL A 291 7.30 20.16 7.09
C VAL A 291 8.33 19.18 7.66
N ALA A 292 7.87 18.06 8.22
CA ALA A 292 8.75 17.03 8.76
C ALA A 292 9.64 16.43 7.67
N TRP A 293 9.08 16.15 6.49
CA TRP A 293 9.85 15.69 5.33
C TRP A 293 10.89 16.72 4.87
N SER A 294 10.49 17.99 4.72
CA SER A 294 11.39 19.07 4.30
C SER A 294 12.59 19.22 5.23
N ARG A 295 12.43 18.95 6.53
CA ARG A 295 13.53 18.94 7.50
C ARG A 295 14.43 17.71 7.31
N LEU A 296 13.85 16.54 7.07
CA LEU A 296 14.58 15.29 6.83
C LEU A 296 15.44 15.30 5.56
N GLU A 297 15.01 16.01 4.51
CA GLU A 297 15.81 16.17 3.30
C GLU A 297 17.08 17.00 3.52
N ARG A 298 17.05 17.95 4.44
CA ARG A 298 18.23 18.72 4.84
C ARG A 298 19.08 17.87 5.77
N ALA A 299 20.03 17.13 5.19
CA ALA A 299 20.88 16.16 5.90
C ALA A 299 21.60 16.72 7.16
N GLU A 300 21.72 18.04 7.28
CA GLU A 300 22.42 18.73 8.36
C GLU A 300 21.57 18.99 9.61
N GLU A 301 20.23 18.98 9.52
CA GLU A 301 19.38 19.25 10.66
C GLU A 301 19.04 17.96 11.44
N PRO A 302 19.29 17.90 12.77
CA PRO A 302 18.84 16.78 13.58
C PRO A 302 17.32 16.74 13.64
N VAL A 303 16.74 15.55 13.45
CA VAL A 303 15.30 15.34 13.59
C VAL A 303 14.95 15.51 15.06
N THR A 304 14.14 16.51 15.38
CA THR A 304 13.72 16.72 16.76
C THR A 304 12.81 15.58 17.22
N ARG A 305 12.87 15.24 18.52
CA ARG A 305 11.98 14.26 19.14
C ARG A 305 10.50 14.57 18.87
N GLU A 306 10.13 15.85 18.92
CA GLU A 306 8.78 16.33 18.60
C GLU A 306 8.36 15.99 17.15
N THR A 307 9.26 16.18 16.18
CA THR A 307 8.99 15.83 14.77
C THR A 307 8.80 14.32 14.62
N ARG A 308 9.64 13.52 15.31
CA ARG A 308 9.51 12.05 15.34
C ARG A 308 8.18 11.62 15.95
N ASP A 309 7.85 12.11 17.14
CA ASP A 309 6.61 11.74 17.84
C ASP A 309 5.37 12.15 17.03
N ARG A 310 5.39 13.28 16.31
CA ARG A 310 4.31 13.68 15.40
C ARG A 310 4.15 12.73 14.21
N LEU A 311 5.24 12.29 13.58
CA LEU A 311 5.18 11.35 12.45
C LEU A 311 4.69 9.96 12.87
N ILE A 312 5.12 9.50 14.05
CA ILE A 312 4.60 8.28 14.66
C ILE A 312 3.10 8.44 14.95
N GLY A 313 2.71 9.53 15.62
CA GLY A 313 1.31 9.85 15.92
C GLY A 313 0.43 9.88 14.67
N ALA A 314 0.90 10.51 13.58
CA ALA A 314 0.18 10.55 12.31
C ALA A 314 -0.16 9.14 11.78
N ALA A 315 0.74 8.17 11.98
CA ALA A 315 0.53 6.79 11.59
C ALA A 315 -0.27 5.97 12.62
N THR A 316 -0.02 6.14 13.91
CA THR A 316 -0.63 5.32 14.98
C THR A 316 -2.04 5.78 15.35
N ASP A 317 -2.31 7.07 15.26
CA ASP A 317 -3.62 7.66 15.57
C ASP A 317 -4.56 7.61 14.36
N ALA A 318 -4.25 6.76 13.37
CA ALA A 318 -5.12 6.51 12.23
C ALA A 318 -6.56 6.16 12.70
N PRO A 319 -7.60 6.65 12.01
CA PRO A 319 -7.53 7.35 10.73
C PRO A 319 -7.32 8.89 10.86
N LEU A 320 -7.29 9.45 12.08
CA LEU A 320 -7.25 10.90 12.34
C LEU A 320 -5.99 11.58 11.79
N GLY A 321 -4.87 10.84 11.78
CA GLY A 321 -3.56 11.33 11.36
C GLY A 321 -3.15 10.96 9.94
N LEU A 322 -3.99 10.22 9.18
CA LEU A 322 -3.61 9.82 7.83
C LEU A 322 -3.69 11.00 6.86
N PRO A 323 -2.72 11.12 5.95
CA PRO A 323 -2.78 12.03 4.82
C PRO A 323 -4.07 11.91 4.01
N VAL A 324 -4.58 13.03 3.49
CA VAL A 324 -5.78 13.01 2.63
C VAL A 324 -5.46 12.35 1.28
N TYR A 325 -4.24 12.55 0.78
CA TYR A 325 -3.80 12.07 -0.52
C TYR A 325 -2.95 10.81 -0.41
N LEU A 326 -3.11 9.91 -1.38
CA LEU A 326 -2.32 8.68 -1.45
C LEU A 326 -0.82 8.97 -1.58
N ALA A 327 -0.45 10.08 -2.24
CA ALA A 327 0.92 10.58 -2.30
C ALA A 327 1.49 10.89 -0.91
N GLY A 328 0.69 11.51 -0.03
CA GLY A 328 1.07 11.77 1.35
C GLY A 328 1.24 10.49 2.15
N LEU A 329 0.35 9.50 1.97
CA LEU A 329 0.48 8.22 2.66
C LEU A 329 1.77 7.47 2.26
N ARG A 330 2.15 7.51 0.98
CA ARG A 330 3.43 6.99 0.48
C ARG A 330 4.63 7.76 1.04
N LEU A 331 4.52 9.09 1.15
CA LEU A 331 5.54 9.92 1.77
C LEU A 331 5.73 9.57 3.24
N LEU A 332 4.64 9.39 3.99
CA LEU A 332 4.68 9.00 5.40
C LEU A 332 5.38 7.65 5.58
N ARG A 333 5.10 6.65 4.74
CA ARG A 333 5.85 5.38 4.75
C ARG A 333 7.35 5.62 4.58
N THR A 334 7.71 6.36 3.54
CA THR A 334 9.11 6.64 3.18
C THR A 334 9.85 7.36 4.30
N VAL A 335 9.19 8.32 4.95
CA VAL A 335 9.70 9.05 6.12
C VAL A 335 9.97 8.08 7.28
N LEU A 336 8.99 7.25 7.63
CA LEU A 336 9.09 6.31 8.75
C LEU A 336 10.20 5.27 8.52
N GLU A 337 10.32 4.73 7.31
CA GLU A 337 11.38 3.79 6.93
C GLU A 337 12.77 4.44 6.97
N ARG A 338 12.87 5.73 6.61
CA ARG A 338 14.14 6.47 6.69
C ARG A 338 14.54 6.73 8.14
N LEU A 339 13.57 7.05 9.01
CA LEU A 339 13.80 7.19 10.44
C LEU A 339 14.23 5.86 11.06
N ASP A 340 13.51 4.76 10.79
CA ASP A 340 13.86 3.43 11.31
C ASP A 340 15.27 3.00 10.91
N ARG A 341 15.67 3.22 9.65
CA ARG A 341 17.05 2.95 9.19
C ARG A 341 18.09 3.79 9.93
N ARG A 342 17.81 5.07 10.16
CA ARG A 342 18.71 5.97 10.91
C ARG A 342 18.85 5.51 12.37
N ASP A 343 17.75 5.13 12.99
CA ASP A 343 17.69 4.70 14.40
C ASP A 343 18.51 3.42 14.61
N ARG A 344 18.38 2.46 13.69
CA ARG A 344 19.21 1.24 13.68
C ARG A 344 20.70 1.55 13.49
N ALA A 345 21.03 2.49 12.61
CA ALA A 345 22.43 2.87 12.37
C ALA A 345 23.08 3.56 13.60
N CYS A 346 22.29 4.27 14.41
CA CYS A 346 22.76 4.94 15.62
C CYS A 346 22.62 4.10 16.91
N GLY A 347 21.99 2.92 16.85
CA GLY A 347 21.69 2.10 18.03
C GLY A 347 20.54 2.64 18.90
N GLU A 348 19.76 3.61 18.40
CA GLU A 348 18.63 4.23 19.09
C GLU A 348 17.28 3.68 18.57
N TRP A 349 17.12 2.36 18.59
CA TRP A 349 15.92 1.72 18.02
C TRP A 349 14.63 2.12 18.76
N ASP A 350 13.67 2.72 18.04
CA ASP A 350 12.31 3.00 18.54
C ASP A 350 11.30 1.99 17.95
N PRO A 351 10.78 1.03 18.73
CA PRO A 351 9.82 0.02 18.23
C PRO A 351 8.51 0.63 17.75
N ARG A 352 8.18 1.87 18.17
CA ARG A 352 6.98 2.58 17.70
C ARG A 352 7.08 2.92 16.21
N LEU A 353 8.28 3.14 15.66
CA LEU A 353 8.47 3.37 14.22
C LEU A 353 8.13 2.12 13.39
N ALA A 354 8.54 0.95 13.85
CA ALA A 354 8.20 -0.32 13.19
C ALA A 354 6.68 -0.55 13.24
N SER A 355 6.03 -0.25 14.37
CA SER A 355 4.57 -0.31 14.48
C SER A 355 3.86 0.69 13.54
N ALA A 356 4.29 1.95 13.54
CA ALA A 356 3.77 3.01 12.67
C ALA A 356 3.89 2.63 11.18
N THR A 357 5.06 2.11 10.78
CA THR A 357 5.33 1.67 9.40
C THR A 357 4.40 0.51 9.01
N ARG A 358 4.18 -0.47 9.90
CA ARG A 358 3.22 -1.56 9.67
C ARG A 358 1.80 -1.04 9.48
N THR A 359 1.36 -0.09 10.31
CA THR A 359 0.04 0.53 10.16
C THR A 359 -0.12 1.20 8.80
N VAL A 360 0.84 2.04 8.40
CA VAL A 360 0.80 2.73 7.10
C VAL A 360 0.80 1.73 5.94
N ASN A 361 1.58 0.64 6.03
CA ASN A 361 1.59 -0.41 5.02
C ASN A 361 0.23 -1.10 4.89
N ALA A 362 -0.47 -1.37 5.99
CA ALA A 362 -1.82 -1.94 5.93
C ALA A 362 -2.80 -1.03 5.18
N TYR A 363 -2.73 0.29 5.40
CA TYR A 363 -3.54 1.24 4.64
C TYR A 363 -3.13 1.33 3.16
N LEU A 364 -1.83 1.29 2.85
CA LEU A 364 -1.36 1.31 1.45
C LEU A 364 -1.78 0.07 0.68
N ILE A 365 -1.80 -1.11 1.31
CA ILE A 365 -2.25 -2.38 0.71
C ILE A 365 -3.77 -2.36 0.49
N ALA A 366 -4.51 -1.76 1.42
CA ALA A 366 -5.96 -1.63 1.31
C ALA A 366 -6.40 -0.47 0.38
N ALA A 367 -5.49 0.42 0.02
CA ALA A 367 -5.81 1.62 -0.74
C ALA A 367 -6.09 1.32 -2.21
N ASP A 368 -7.06 2.02 -2.78
CA ASP A 368 -7.32 2.03 -4.22
C ASP A 368 -6.20 2.82 -4.94
N PRO A 369 -5.33 2.15 -5.73
CA PRO A 369 -4.21 2.82 -6.38
C PRO A 369 -4.64 3.77 -7.50
N ALA A 370 -5.87 3.64 -8.02
CA ALA A 370 -6.42 4.51 -9.05
C ALA A 370 -6.96 5.84 -8.47
N SER A 371 -7.17 5.89 -7.15
CA SER A 371 -7.65 7.09 -6.47
C SER A 371 -6.48 8.00 -6.05
N PRO A 372 -6.51 9.31 -6.37
CA PRO A 372 -5.53 10.26 -5.83
C PRO A 372 -5.73 10.51 -4.32
N LEU A 373 -6.95 10.29 -3.81
CA LEU A 373 -7.29 10.36 -2.39
C LEU A 373 -7.04 9.02 -1.71
N VAL A 374 -6.74 9.05 -0.41
CA VAL A 374 -6.73 7.82 0.40
C VAL A 374 -8.15 7.26 0.46
N SER A 375 -8.38 6.19 -0.29
CA SER A 375 -9.59 5.39 -0.22
C SER A 375 -9.21 3.95 0.00
N TYR A 376 -9.81 3.29 0.99
CA TYR A 376 -9.53 1.90 1.30
C TYR A 376 -10.78 1.15 1.72
N THR A 377 -10.78 -0.17 1.53
CA THR A 377 -11.81 -1.07 2.05
C THR A 377 -11.44 -1.57 3.44
N GLY A 378 -12.42 -1.72 4.33
CA GLY A 378 -12.15 -2.05 5.72
C GLY A 378 -13.34 -2.64 6.48
N THR A 379 -13.01 -3.23 7.63
CA THR A 379 -13.98 -3.69 8.63
C THR A 379 -14.35 -2.59 9.63
N GLY A 380 -13.65 -1.46 9.56
CA GLY A 380 -13.66 -0.33 10.49
C GLY A 380 -12.63 0.69 10.05
N LEU A 381 -12.68 1.90 10.62
CA LEU A 381 -11.76 2.99 10.28
C LEU A 381 -10.29 2.65 10.60
N ARG A 382 -10.06 1.74 11.56
CA ARG A 382 -8.73 1.29 12.01
C ARG A 382 -8.35 -0.10 11.50
N THR A 383 -9.19 -0.72 10.67
CA THR A 383 -9.03 -2.09 10.21
C THR A 383 -9.11 -2.16 8.69
N PRO A 384 -8.12 -1.56 7.98
CA PRO A 384 -8.01 -1.67 6.54
C PRO A 384 -7.86 -3.15 6.13
N LEU A 385 -8.48 -3.51 5.00
CA LEU A 385 -8.45 -4.84 4.39
C LEU A 385 -7.77 -4.75 3.03
N ALA A 386 -6.85 -5.68 2.74
CA ALA A 386 -6.30 -5.81 1.40
C ALA A 386 -7.42 -5.99 0.37
N ALA A 387 -7.23 -5.51 -0.87
CA ALA A 387 -8.21 -5.71 -1.94
C ALA A 387 -8.55 -7.20 -2.15
N GLU A 388 -7.54 -8.07 -2.02
CA GLU A 388 -7.64 -9.53 -2.08
C GLU A 388 -8.40 -10.13 -0.88
N ASP A 389 -8.44 -9.42 0.25
CA ASP A 389 -9.24 -9.80 1.43
C ASP A 389 -10.71 -9.38 1.32
N CYS A 390 -11.06 -8.55 0.34
CA CYS A 390 -12.43 -8.03 0.18
C CYS A 390 -13.36 -9.01 -0.56
N VAL A 391 -12.83 -10.10 -1.14
CA VAL A 391 -13.60 -11.08 -1.93
C VAL A 391 -13.51 -12.47 -1.30
N ALA A 392 -14.53 -12.81 -0.49
CA ALA A 392 -15.06 -14.18 -0.32
C ALA A 392 -16.42 -14.21 0.43
N VAL A 393 -17.30 -13.22 0.22
CA VAL A 393 -18.72 -13.32 0.64
C VAL A 393 -19.60 -12.86 -0.52
N GLY A 394 -19.71 -13.72 -1.54
CA GLY A 394 -20.61 -13.47 -2.67
C GLY A 394 -20.07 -13.91 -4.02
N ALA A 395 -19.95 -15.22 -4.23
CA ALA A 395 -20.32 -15.89 -5.48
C ALA A 395 -20.22 -17.39 -5.24
N ASP A 396 -21.37 -18.02 -5.07
CA ASP A 396 -21.57 -19.44 -5.30
C ASP A 396 -21.23 -19.71 -6.77
N ARG A 397 -19.94 -19.90 -7.07
CA ARG A 397 -19.46 -20.47 -8.33
C ARG A 397 -18.57 -21.64 -8.01
N SER A 398 -19.27 -22.75 -7.80
CA SER A 398 -18.87 -24.10 -8.13
C SER A 398 -17.67 -24.22 -9.08
N SER A 399 -16.68 -24.98 -8.60
CA SER A 399 -15.93 -26.05 -9.31
C SER A 399 -14.39 -25.94 -9.26
N ALA A 400 -13.85 -25.99 -8.04
CA ALA A 400 -12.58 -26.67 -7.76
C ALA A 400 -12.67 -27.25 -6.32
N PRO A 401 -12.05 -28.41 -6.01
CA PRO A 401 -11.91 -28.90 -4.65
C PRO A 401 -10.81 -28.09 -3.94
N ASP A 402 -10.95 -26.77 -3.93
CA ASP A 402 -10.02 -25.86 -3.28
C ASP A 402 -10.37 -25.76 -1.80
N ALA A 403 -9.32 -25.85 -0.98
CA ALA A 403 -9.33 -25.79 0.47
C ALA A 403 -10.53 -25.02 1.06
N SER A 404 -11.19 -25.68 2.01
CA SER A 404 -12.38 -25.18 2.74
C SER A 404 -12.24 -23.68 3.03
N PRO A 405 -13.27 -22.85 2.76
CA PRO A 405 -13.27 -21.43 3.09
C PRO A 405 -12.82 -21.12 4.53
N LEU A 406 -13.04 -22.08 5.45
CA LEU A 406 -12.55 -22.07 6.81
C LEU A 406 -11.02 -22.13 6.92
N ALA A 407 -10.34 -22.98 6.16
CA ALA A 407 -8.87 -23.08 6.15
C ALA A 407 -8.21 -21.77 5.68
N ARG A 408 -8.77 -21.14 4.64
CA ARG A 408 -8.33 -19.82 4.17
C ARG A 408 -8.59 -18.72 5.20
N THR A 409 -9.76 -18.73 5.83
CA THR A 409 -10.10 -17.77 6.89
C THR A 409 -9.18 -17.95 8.11
N PHE A 410 -8.85 -19.19 8.45
CA PHE A 410 -7.97 -19.55 9.55
C PHE A 410 -6.52 -19.13 9.29
N ALA A 411 -5.98 -19.42 8.11
CA ALA A 411 -4.66 -18.95 7.66
C ALA A 411 -4.51 -17.42 7.79
N LYS A 412 -5.51 -16.68 7.31
CA LYS A 412 -5.57 -15.22 7.42
C LYS A 412 -5.67 -14.73 8.87
N ALA A 413 -6.38 -15.47 9.71
CA ALA A 413 -6.51 -15.14 11.12
C ALA A 413 -5.16 -15.27 11.85
N LEU A 414 -4.39 -16.31 11.54
CA LEU A 414 -3.04 -16.48 12.09
C LEU A 414 -2.08 -15.38 11.63
N ASP A 415 -2.12 -15.00 10.35
CA ASP A 415 -1.25 -13.92 9.86
C ASP A 415 -1.58 -12.56 10.50
N ARG A 416 -2.85 -12.29 10.78
CA ARG A 416 -3.28 -11.08 11.54
C ARG A 416 -2.93 -11.13 13.01
N LEU A 417 -2.94 -12.31 13.63
CA LEU A 417 -2.45 -12.49 15.00
C LEU A 417 -0.96 -12.10 15.06
N GLY A 418 -0.22 -12.37 13.97
CA GLY A 418 1.13 -11.86 13.75
C GLY A 418 2.15 -12.50 14.70
N THR A 419 3.00 -11.67 15.30
CA THR A 419 3.94 -12.07 16.36
C THR A 419 3.26 -11.92 17.71
N VAL A 420 3.09 -13.03 18.43
CA VAL A 420 2.54 -13.08 19.78
C VAL A 420 3.67 -13.12 20.81
N THR A 421 3.50 -12.39 21.90
CA THR A 421 4.47 -12.32 23.02
C THR A 421 3.89 -12.99 24.24
N ALA A 422 4.70 -13.81 24.92
CA ALA A 422 4.33 -14.41 26.20
C ALA A 422 3.79 -13.38 27.20
N GLY A 423 2.72 -13.75 27.92
CA GLY A 423 2.11 -12.91 28.97
C GLY A 423 1.13 -11.85 28.48
N LEU A 424 0.98 -11.65 27.16
CA LEU A 424 -0.05 -10.78 26.60
C LEU A 424 -1.18 -11.61 25.99
N GLN A 425 -2.40 -11.42 26.51
CA GLN A 425 -3.59 -11.98 25.88
C GLN A 425 -3.92 -11.16 24.63
N GLN A 426 -4.06 -11.83 23.49
CA GLN A 426 -4.41 -11.18 22.23
C GLN A 426 -5.54 -11.95 21.55
N THR A 427 -6.62 -11.25 21.21
CA THR A 427 -7.76 -11.84 20.52
C THR A 427 -7.96 -11.19 19.16
N VAL A 428 -7.98 -12.00 18.10
CA VAL A 428 -8.35 -11.58 16.75
C VAL A 428 -9.69 -12.20 16.41
N SER A 429 -10.69 -11.35 16.14
CA SER A 429 -12.02 -11.79 15.72
C SER A 429 -12.20 -11.55 14.23
N LEU A 430 -12.49 -12.63 13.50
CA LEU A 430 -12.91 -12.62 12.10
C LEU A 430 -14.40 -13.01 12.00
N PRO A 431 -15.04 -12.83 10.83
CA PRO A 431 -16.48 -13.12 10.67
C PRO A 431 -16.88 -14.55 11.06
N LEU A 432 -16.02 -15.54 10.80
CA LEU A 432 -16.33 -16.96 11.01
C LEU A 432 -15.67 -17.59 12.25
N LEU A 433 -14.64 -16.94 12.81
CA LEU A 433 -13.87 -17.48 13.92
C LEU A 433 -13.21 -16.39 14.77
N SER A 434 -12.98 -16.67 16.04
CA SER A 434 -12.19 -15.85 16.96
C SER A 434 -10.98 -16.65 17.44
N LEU A 435 -9.79 -16.11 17.25
CA LEU A 435 -8.54 -16.63 17.80
C LEU A 435 -8.22 -15.88 19.09
N THR A 436 -7.95 -16.59 20.18
CA THR A 436 -7.46 -16.01 21.42
C THR A 436 -6.17 -16.69 21.82
N TRP A 437 -5.09 -15.91 21.85
CA TRP A 437 -3.81 -16.30 22.40
C TRP A 437 -3.76 -15.88 23.87
N SER A 438 -3.39 -16.79 24.78
CA SER A 438 -3.27 -16.49 26.20
C SER A 438 -2.23 -17.39 26.89
N ALA A 439 -1.70 -16.97 28.04
CA ALA A 439 -0.93 -17.84 28.91
C ALA A 439 -1.86 -18.87 29.60
N LEU A 440 -1.37 -20.09 29.80
CA LEU A 440 -2.07 -21.04 30.66
C LEU A 440 -2.13 -20.50 32.10
N PRO A 441 -3.23 -20.74 32.84
CA PRO A 441 -3.40 -20.20 34.19
C PRO A 441 -2.32 -20.67 35.20
N ASP A 442 -1.69 -21.81 34.94
CA ASP A 442 -0.61 -22.37 35.77
C ASP A 442 0.80 -21.88 35.36
N GLY A 443 0.89 -21.04 34.31
CA GLY A 443 2.15 -20.51 33.78
C GLY A 443 3.00 -21.55 33.04
N SER A 444 2.49 -22.77 32.82
CA SER A 444 3.25 -23.88 32.21
C SER A 444 3.44 -23.75 30.69
N GLY A 445 2.72 -22.84 30.05
CA GLY A 445 2.77 -22.64 28.60
C GLY A 445 1.78 -21.59 28.11
N GLN A 446 1.51 -21.63 26.82
CA GLN A 446 0.59 -20.71 26.15
C GLN A 446 -0.44 -21.53 25.36
N VAL A 447 -1.65 -20.99 25.22
CA VAL A 447 -2.76 -21.65 24.53
C VAL A 447 -3.32 -20.72 23.46
N LEU A 448 -3.53 -21.28 22.28
CA LEU A 448 -4.34 -20.70 21.23
C LEU A 448 -5.72 -21.37 21.28
N SER A 449 -6.73 -20.59 21.63
CA SER A 449 -8.14 -21.00 21.57
C SER A 449 -8.75 -20.46 20.29
N VAL A 450 -9.38 -21.33 19.51
CA VAL A 450 -10.11 -21.02 18.28
C VAL A 450 -11.58 -21.28 18.56
N ASP A 451 -12.37 -20.21 18.56
CA ASP A 451 -13.82 -20.29 18.73
C ASP A 451 -14.48 -20.07 17.37
N SER A 452 -15.08 -21.13 16.81
CA SER A 452 -15.79 -21.03 15.54
C SER A 452 -17.23 -20.59 15.78
N ARG A 453 -17.69 -19.54 15.09
CA ARG A 453 -19.06 -19.03 15.22
C ARG A 453 -20.11 -19.84 14.45
N SER A 454 -19.69 -20.92 13.78
CA SER A 454 -20.55 -21.78 12.97
C SER A 454 -20.57 -23.19 13.56
N GLU A 455 -21.77 -23.69 13.90
CA GLU A 455 -21.96 -25.07 14.40
C GLU A 455 -21.53 -26.14 13.38
N ALA A 456 -21.42 -25.80 12.08
CA ALA A 456 -20.98 -26.70 11.02
C ALA A 456 -19.45 -26.79 10.86
N ALA A 457 -18.67 -25.96 11.56
CA ALA A 457 -17.22 -25.84 11.36
C ALA A 457 -16.35 -26.80 12.21
N GLY A 458 -16.95 -27.47 13.21
CA GLY A 458 -16.20 -28.22 14.23
C GLY A 458 -15.38 -29.40 13.69
N SER A 459 -15.88 -30.12 12.68
CA SER A 459 -15.17 -31.31 12.16
C SER A 459 -14.00 -30.98 11.24
N ASP A 460 -14.08 -29.87 10.49
CA ASP A 460 -13.05 -29.51 9.50
C ASP A 460 -11.86 -28.76 10.12
N LEU A 461 -12.07 -28.04 11.22
CA LEU A 461 -11.02 -27.30 11.91
C LEU A 461 -10.07 -28.20 12.72
N GLY A 462 -10.59 -29.28 13.33
CA GLY A 462 -9.78 -30.20 14.15
C GLY A 462 -8.66 -30.92 13.38
N ALA A 463 -8.77 -30.99 12.05
CA ALA A 463 -7.77 -31.61 11.19
C ALA A 463 -6.62 -30.67 10.78
N LEU A 464 -6.73 -29.36 11.01
CA LEU A 464 -5.73 -28.39 10.54
C LEU A 464 -4.48 -28.41 11.44
N PRO A 465 -3.30 -28.78 10.91
CA PRO A 465 -2.06 -28.66 11.65
C PRO A 465 -1.69 -27.18 11.83
N LEU A 466 -1.40 -26.79 13.07
CA LEU A 466 -0.90 -25.48 13.43
C LEU A 466 0.60 -25.56 13.69
N VAL A 467 1.35 -24.66 13.05
CA VAL A 467 2.78 -24.52 13.28
C VAL A 467 3.05 -23.20 13.98
N LEU A 468 3.71 -23.28 15.13
CA LEU A 468 4.16 -22.13 15.88
C LEU A 468 5.67 -22.03 15.80
N VAL A 469 6.17 -20.87 15.36
CA VAL A 469 7.60 -20.61 15.20
C VAL A 469 8.04 -19.56 16.20
N GLY A 470 8.94 -19.90 17.14
CA GLY A 470 9.53 -18.93 18.05
C GLY A 470 10.28 -17.80 17.31
N ALA A 471 10.16 -16.56 17.80
CA ALA A 471 10.75 -15.36 17.22
C ALA A 471 12.29 -15.33 17.31
N ASP A 472 12.86 -16.10 18.25
CA ASP A 472 14.32 -16.28 18.33
C ASP A 472 14.82 -17.39 17.38
N GLY A 473 13.94 -18.12 16.69
CA GLY A 473 14.31 -19.10 15.65
C GLY A 473 14.80 -20.47 16.15
N TRP A 474 14.74 -20.76 17.46
CA TRP A 474 15.31 -22.00 18.03
C TRP A 474 14.29 -23.12 18.31
N ARG A 475 12.99 -22.88 18.16
CA ARG A 475 11.96 -23.89 18.50
C ARG A 475 10.69 -23.71 17.66
N MET A 476 10.39 -24.73 16.87
CA MET A 476 9.10 -24.91 16.22
C MET A 476 8.27 -25.91 17.02
N GLU A 477 7.03 -25.57 17.31
CA GLU A 477 6.08 -26.50 17.90
C GLU A 477 4.88 -26.68 16.97
N VAL A 478 4.56 -27.94 16.68
CA VAL A 478 3.40 -28.31 15.89
C VAL A 478 2.33 -28.80 16.84
N ALA A 479 1.18 -28.13 16.85
CA ALA A 479 0.01 -28.56 17.58
C ALA A 479 -1.12 -28.84 16.59
N ARG A 480 -2.03 -29.75 16.94
CA ARG A 480 -3.31 -29.87 16.24
C ARG A 480 -4.37 -29.20 17.08
N LEU A 481 -5.34 -28.58 16.42
CA LEU A 481 -6.55 -28.17 17.11
C LEU A 481 -7.26 -29.40 17.66
N SER A 482 -7.57 -29.38 18.95
CA SER A 482 -8.48 -30.36 19.53
C SER A 482 -9.88 -30.20 18.93
N ASP A 483 -10.76 -31.18 19.16
CA ASP A 483 -12.19 -31.08 18.81
C ASP A 483 -12.89 -29.89 19.49
N ALA A 484 -12.29 -29.35 20.57
CA ALA A 484 -12.73 -28.16 21.27
C ALA A 484 -12.14 -26.84 20.69
N GLY A 485 -11.42 -26.91 19.57
CA GLY A 485 -10.79 -25.75 18.93
C GLY A 485 -9.58 -25.21 19.70
N THR A 486 -8.96 -25.99 20.58
CA THR A 486 -7.79 -25.53 21.37
C THR A 486 -6.50 -26.19 20.89
N ALA A 487 -5.44 -25.40 20.79
CA ALA A 487 -4.08 -25.87 20.54
C ALA A 487 -3.15 -25.30 21.61
N THR A 488 -2.41 -26.19 22.27
CA THR A 488 -1.55 -25.83 23.40
C THR A 488 -0.08 -25.91 22.99
N PHE A 489 0.70 -24.91 23.40
CA PHE A 489 2.12 -24.79 23.09
C PHE A 489 2.95 -24.64 24.38
N SER A 490 4.04 -25.36 24.47
CA SER A 490 4.98 -25.36 25.61
C SER A 490 6.07 -24.31 25.40
N LEU A 491 5.66 -23.03 25.33
CA LEU A 491 6.59 -21.90 25.22
C LEU A 491 7.04 -21.38 26.59
N PRO A 492 8.33 -21.07 26.78
CA PRO A 492 8.80 -20.32 27.94
C PRO A 492 8.06 -18.99 28.09
N ALA A 493 7.86 -18.53 29.33
CA ALA A 493 7.14 -17.29 29.66
C ALA A 493 7.74 -15.98 29.10
N ALA A 494 8.90 -16.05 28.42
CA ALA A 494 9.56 -14.91 27.78
C ALA A 494 9.59 -15.01 26.24
N ALA A 495 9.08 -16.10 25.65
CA ALA A 495 9.19 -16.33 24.21
C ALA A 495 8.20 -15.46 23.41
N THR A 496 8.69 -14.86 22.33
CA THR A 496 7.86 -14.35 21.23
C THR A 496 7.72 -15.45 20.18
N ALA A 497 6.62 -15.50 19.43
CA ALA A 497 6.41 -16.49 18.38
C ALA A 497 5.51 -15.96 17.25
N ARG A 498 5.63 -16.52 16.04
CA ARG A 498 4.74 -16.29 14.90
C ARG A 498 3.99 -17.58 14.58
N LEU A 499 2.67 -17.47 14.40
CA LEU A 499 1.83 -18.58 13.96
C LEU A 499 1.71 -18.60 12.45
N VAL A 500 1.76 -19.79 11.85
CA VAL A 500 1.66 -19.99 10.40
C VAL A 500 0.83 -21.25 10.11
N THR A 501 -0.06 -21.17 9.11
CA THR A 501 -0.63 -22.37 8.47
C THR A 501 0.28 -22.79 7.32
N PRO A 502 0.56 -24.08 7.13
CA PRO A 502 1.15 -24.54 5.88
C PRO A 502 0.15 -24.25 4.73
N GLU A 503 0.55 -23.46 3.73
CA GLU A 503 -0.25 -23.33 2.50
C GLU A 503 -0.35 -24.69 1.79
N PRO A 504 -1.48 -25.02 1.13
CA PRO A 504 -1.54 -26.15 0.22
C PRO A 504 -0.83 -25.74 -1.08
N ALA A 505 0.50 -25.86 -1.11
CA ALA A 505 1.20 -25.87 -2.39
C ALA A 505 0.92 -27.20 -3.11
N GLU A 506 0.96 -27.17 -4.45
CA GLU A 506 0.79 -28.35 -5.31
C GLU A 506 1.60 -29.52 -4.75
N SER A 507 0.97 -30.70 -4.66
CA SER A 507 1.28 -31.76 -3.69
C SER A 507 2.68 -32.38 -3.77
N GLU A 508 3.53 -31.93 -4.69
CA GLU A 508 4.83 -32.54 -4.96
C GLU A 508 6.03 -31.62 -4.66
N ASP A 509 5.84 -30.30 -4.49
CA ASP A 509 6.93 -29.31 -4.33
C ASP A 509 6.91 -28.51 -3.01
N ALA A 510 5.91 -28.76 -2.15
CA ALA A 510 5.72 -28.01 -0.92
C ALA A 510 6.62 -28.52 0.23
N VAL A 511 7.74 -27.88 0.47
CA VAL A 511 8.51 -28.08 1.70
C VAL A 511 8.50 -26.84 2.56
N VAL A 512 7.82 -26.97 3.70
CA VAL A 512 7.73 -25.97 4.76
C VAL A 512 9.05 -25.99 5.52
N VAL A 513 9.86 -24.94 5.35
CA VAL A 513 11.14 -24.74 6.04
C VAL A 513 10.95 -23.63 7.09
N PRO A 514 11.60 -23.70 8.27
CA PRO A 514 11.59 -22.61 9.25
C PRO A 514 11.91 -21.24 8.63
N PRO A 515 11.38 -20.14 9.19
CA PRO A 515 11.76 -18.81 8.77
C PRO A 515 13.27 -18.62 8.95
N PRO A 516 13.97 -18.14 7.92
CA PRO A 516 15.43 -18.08 7.94
C PRO A 516 15.95 -17.10 8.98
N LEU A 517 17.01 -17.49 9.67
CA LEU A 517 17.85 -16.57 10.42
C LEU A 517 18.56 -15.68 9.39
N LEU A 518 18.16 -14.42 9.31
CA LEU A 518 18.73 -13.47 8.35
C LEU A 518 20.10 -13.04 8.86
N VAL A 519 21.16 -13.74 8.45
CA VAL A 519 22.52 -13.50 8.97
C VAL A 519 23.25 -12.34 8.23
N HIS A 520 22.78 -11.84 7.07
CA HIS A 520 23.35 -10.61 6.47
C HIS A 520 22.45 -9.95 5.39
N THR A 521 22.68 -8.66 5.13
CA THR A 521 22.06 -7.79 4.09
C THR A 521 22.94 -7.56 2.85
N ALA A 522 22.35 -7.57 1.64
CA ALA A 522 22.87 -7.10 0.36
C ALA A 522 24.40 -7.07 0.16
N ALA A 523 24.95 -8.10 -0.49
CA ALA A 523 26.26 -7.97 -1.13
C ALA A 523 26.11 -7.04 -2.35
N SER A 524 26.87 -5.93 -2.38
CA SER A 524 26.88 -5.01 -3.52
C SER A 524 28.32 -4.64 -3.90
N GLY A 525 28.62 -4.80 -5.18
CA GLY A 525 29.89 -4.41 -5.79
C GLY A 525 30.88 -5.58 -5.97
N PRO A 526 31.64 -5.62 -7.07
CA PRO A 526 32.48 -6.76 -7.46
C PRO A 526 33.82 -6.90 -6.71
N GLN A 527 34.02 -6.19 -5.59
CA GLN A 527 35.37 -5.97 -5.03
C GLN A 527 35.61 -6.46 -3.59
N ARG A 528 34.63 -7.06 -2.92
CA ARG A 528 34.84 -7.57 -1.55
C ARG A 528 34.25 -8.97 -1.37
N ASP A 529 35.07 -9.88 -0.87
CA ASP A 529 34.58 -11.17 -0.36
C ASP A 529 33.72 -10.90 0.88
N HIS A 530 32.53 -11.47 0.90
CA HIS A 530 31.65 -11.42 2.06
C HIS A 530 31.83 -12.70 2.86
N ARG A 531 32.25 -12.58 4.13
CA ARG A 531 32.47 -13.73 5.01
C ARG A 531 31.47 -13.73 6.16
N VAL A 532 30.80 -14.86 6.35
CA VAL A 532 29.91 -15.09 7.49
C VAL A 532 30.47 -16.25 8.30
N LEU A 533 30.70 -15.99 9.58
CA LEU A 533 31.22 -16.99 10.52
C LEU A 533 30.12 -17.37 11.49
N THR A 534 29.78 -18.65 11.54
CA THR A 534 29.02 -19.24 12.63
C THR A 534 29.99 -19.96 13.58
N GLU A 535 29.45 -20.52 14.66
CA GLU A 535 30.22 -21.35 15.58
C GLU A 535 30.86 -22.57 14.88
N LEU A 536 30.16 -23.15 13.90
CA LEU A 536 30.56 -24.39 13.24
C LEU A 536 31.00 -24.22 11.78
N LEU A 537 30.57 -23.14 11.12
CA LEU A 537 30.73 -22.93 9.67
C LEU A 537 31.34 -21.58 9.33
N GLU A 538 32.07 -21.52 8.23
CA GLU A 538 32.48 -20.31 7.54
C GLU A 538 31.84 -20.33 6.14
N PHE A 539 31.11 -19.28 5.80
CA PHE A 539 30.57 -19.05 4.47
C PHE A 539 31.34 -17.90 3.82
N VAL A 540 31.85 -18.13 2.61
CA VAL A 540 32.57 -17.12 1.83
C VAL A 540 31.81 -16.91 0.53
N LEU A 541 31.27 -15.71 0.32
CA LEU A 541 30.63 -15.29 -0.91
C LEU A 541 31.57 -14.36 -1.68
N GLU A 542 32.00 -14.80 -2.85
CA GLU A 542 32.99 -14.10 -3.70
C GLU A 542 32.49 -14.02 -5.15
N PRO A 543 32.92 -13.04 -5.96
CA PRO A 543 32.64 -13.04 -7.39
C PRO A 543 33.25 -14.29 -8.05
N ALA A 544 32.47 -15.04 -8.83
CA ALA A 544 32.95 -16.23 -9.51
C ALA A 544 33.89 -15.83 -10.67
N PRO A 545 35.16 -16.26 -10.70
CA PRO A 545 36.10 -15.86 -11.76
C PRO A 545 35.58 -16.26 -13.15
N GLY A 546 35.48 -15.27 -14.05
CA GLY A 546 35.03 -15.47 -15.43
C GLY A 546 33.52 -15.68 -15.60
N LEU A 547 32.72 -15.55 -14.54
CA LEU A 547 31.26 -15.68 -14.58
C LEU A 547 30.61 -14.43 -13.96
N ASP A 548 29.53 -13.94 -14.55
CA ASP A 548 28.69 -12.90 -13.94
C ASP A 548 27.77 -13.51 -12.87
N ARG A 549 28.36 -14.14 -11.86
CA ARG A 549 27.69 -14.86 -10.77
C ARG A 549 28.49 -14.69 -9.47
N TRP A 550 27.82 -14.82 -8.34
CA TRP A 550 28.48 -14.99 -7.05
C TRP A 550 28.75 -16.47 -6.80
N ARG A 551 29.90 -16.81 -6.23
CA ARG A 551 30.24 -18.14 -5.71
C ARG A 551 30.12 -18.11 -4.20
N LEU A 552 29.26 -18.96 -3.66
CA LEU A 552 29.19 -19.20 -2.22
C LEU A 552 29.91 -20.49 -1.88
N THR A 553 30.86 -20.40 -0.95
CA THR A 553 31.67 -21.50 -0.45
C THR A 553 31.35 -21.74 1.02
N ALA A 554 30.98 -22.96 1.39
CA ALA A 554 30.76 -23.35 2.80
C ALA A 554 31.91 -24.23 3.30
N ARG A 555 32.45 -23.86 4.48
CA ARG A 555 33.57 -24.50 5.16
C ARG A 555 33.21 -24.82 6.58
N ARG A 556 33.80 -25.87 7.15
CA ARG A 556 33.65 -26.22 8.57
C ARG A 556 34.81 -25.63 9.38
N ARG A 557 34.52 -25.08 10.56
CA ARG A 557 35.52 -24.43 11.43
C ARG A 557 36.06 -25.32 12.55
N GLY A 558 35.50 -26.50 12.78
CA GLY A 558 35.92 -27.38 13.88
C GLY A 558 35.59 -28.87 13.67
N PRO A 559 36.20 -29.76 14.47
CA PRO A 559 35.90 -31.19 14.46
C PRO A 559 34.52 -31.44 15.06
N GLY A 560 33.63 -32.03 14.29
CA GLY A 560 32.30 -32.46 14.74
C GLY A 560 31.86 -33.67 13.91
N PRO A 561 30.68 -34.26 14.19
CA PRO A 561 30.24 -35.49 13.53
C PRO A 561 30.26 -35.38 12.00
N ASP A 562 30.65 -36.48 11.35
CA ASP A 562 30.87 -36.61 9.92
C ASP A 562 29.55 -36.56 9.14
N ALA A 563 29.51 -35.72 8.10
CA ALA A 563 28.38 -35.46 7.20
C ALA A 563 27.25 -34.58 7.77
N GLY A 564 27.25 -33.32 7.35
CA GLY A 564 26.12 -32.40 7.53
C GLY A 564 25.77 -31.72 6.20
N TRP A 565 24.64 -31.03 6.17
CA TRP A 565 24.26 -30.17 5.05
C TRP A 565 23.99 -28.77 5.60
N ALA A 566 24.39 -27.74 4.84
CA ALA A 566 24.01 -26.37 5.10
C ALA A 566 22.98 -25.92 4.07
N LEU A 567 21.84 -25.40 4.52
CA LEU A 567 20.83 -24.81 3.64
C LEU A 567 21.10 -23.31 3.48
N VAL A 568 21.12 -22.86 2.23
CA VAL A 568 21.35 -21.46 1.87
C VAL A 568 20.21 -21.01 0.99
N GLY A 569 19.62 -19.85 1.28
CA GLY A 569 18.63 -19.25 0.40
C GLY A 569 19.10 -17.97 -0.27
N GLN A 570 18.49 -17.68 -1.42
CA GLN A 570 18.71 -16.48 -2.21
C GLN A 570 17.38 -15.78 -2.47
N ARG A 571 17.39 -14.44 -2.41
CA ARG A 571 16.34 -13.57 -2.93
C ARG A 571 16.88 -12.69 -4.05
N SER A 572 16.20 -12.69 -5.20
CA SER A 572 16.45 -11.71 -6.27
C SER A 572 15.64 -10.44 -6.00
N ALA A 573 16.12 -9.27 -6.42
CA ALA A 573 15.36 -8.03 -6.33
C ALA A 573 14.11 -8.04 -7.25
N ASP A 574 14.18 -8.80 -8.35
CA ASP A 574 13.18 -8.79 -9.42
C ASP A 574 12.33 -10.08 -9.52
N ASP A 575 12.77 -11.20 -8.93
CA ASP A 575 12.07 -12.49 -8.99
C ASP A 575 11.48 -12.87 -7.62
N GLY A 576 10.26 -13.44 -7.63
CA GLY A 576 9.42 -13.79 -6.48
C GLY A 576 10.06 -14.68 -5.38
N PRO A 577 9.51 -15.89 -5.10
CA PRO A 577 9.78 -16.60 -3.85
C PRO A 577 11.24 -17.02 -3.68
N TYR A 578 11.66 -17.26 -2.43
CA TYR A 578 13.02 -17.62 -2.07
C TYR A 578 13.49 -18.93 -2.72
N HIS A 579 14.71 -18.95 -3.26
CA HIS A 579 15.34 -20.18 -3.76
C HIS A 579 16.31 -20.76 -2.73
N LEU A 580 16.07 -22.00 -2.30
CA LEU A 580 16.93 -22.75 -1.39
C LEU A 580 17.91 -23.67 -2.12
N PHE A 581 19.11 -23.80 -1.56
CA PHE A 581 20.22 -24.64 -2.00
C PHE A 581 20.79 -25.44 -0.81
N ALA A 582 21.26 -26.66 -1.04
CA ALA A 582 21.83 -27.55 -0.02
C ALA A 582 23.32 -27.82 -0.29
N LEU A 583 24.19 -27.28 0.57
CA LEU A 583 25.64 -27.43 0.47
C LEU A 583 26.12 -28.60 1.35
N PRO A 584 26.71 -29.67 0.78
CA PRO A 584 27.25 -30.76 1.58
C PRO A 584 28.47 -30.31 2.39
N LEU A 585 28.51 -30.65 3.67
CA LEU A 585 29.64 -30.34 4.56
C LEU A 585 30.50 -31.60 4.70
N ALA A 586 31.72 -31.56 4.18
CA ALA A 586 32.64 -32.68 4.29
C ALA A 586 33.04 -32.96 5.76
N GLY A 587 33.24 -34.24 6.08
CA GLY A 587 33.65 -34.70 7.42
C GLY A 587 35.16 -34.58 7.72
N GLY A 588 36.02 -34.15 6.80
CA GLY A 588 37.46 -34.24 7.04
C GLY A 588 38.35 -33.22 6.32
N ASN A 589 39.57 -33.06 6.82
CA ASN A 589 40.62 -32.14 6.32
C ASN A 589 41.24 -32.56 4.96
N GLY A 590 40.49 -33.25 4.09
CA GLY A 590 40.96 -33.58 2.76
C GLY A 590 41.03 -32.32 1.87
N PRO A 591 42.07 -32.15 1.02
CA PRO A 591 42.08 -31.07 0.04
C PRO A 591 40.91 -31.25 -0.95
N GLY A 592 40.08 -30.21 -1.14
CA GLY A 592 38.92 -30.23 -2.04
C GLY A 592 37.56 -30.49 -1.37
N THR A 593 37.44 -30.20 -0.07
CA THR A 593 36.25 -30.47 0.76
C THR A 593 35.32 -29.27 0.94
N GLU A 594 35.54 -28.21 0.18
CA GLU A 594 34.74 -26.99 0.23
C GLU A 594 33.57 -27.09 -0.75
N SER A 595 32.36 -27.02 -0.22
CA SER A 595 31.15 -27.02 -1.04
C SER A 595 30.93 -25.68 -1.70
N THR A 596 30.71 -25.67 -3.02
CA THR A 596 30.48 -24.42 -3.76
C THR A 596 29.23 -24.42 -4.63
N VAL A 597 28.45 -23.33 -4.58
CA VAL A 597 27.27 -23.09 -5.41
C VAL A 597 27.32 -21.69 -6.04
N LEU A 598 26.78 -21.55 -7.25
CA LEU A 598 26.64 -20.26 -7.93
C LEU A 598 25.29 -19.60 -7.63
N LEU A 599 25.31 -18.34 -7.20
CA LEU A 599 24.16 -17.52 -6.82
C LEU A 599 24.09 -16.21 -7.61
N GLY A 600 22.88 -15.66 -7.80
CA GLY A 600 22.65 -14.27 -8.28
C GLY A 600 23.29 -13.92 -9.61
N LYS A 601 23.26 -12.66 -10.04
CA LYS A 601 24.24 -12.11 -10.99
C LYS A 601 25.29 -11.32 -10.22
N GLY A 602 26.54 -11.33 -10.67
CA GLY A 602 27.62 -10.57 -10.02
C GLY A 602 27.40 -9.06 -10.11
N SER A 603 26.73 -8.60 -11.18
CA SER A 603 26.38 -7.20 -11.42
C SER A 603 25.22 -6.67 -10.57
N GLU A 604 24.47 -7.53 -9.88
CA GLU A 604 23.25 -7.18 -9.16
C GLU A 604 23.43 -7.37 -7.64
N PRO A 605 22.74 -6.57 -6.81
CA PRO A 605 22.70 -6.79 -5.37
C PRO A 605 22.17 -8.20 -5.06
N LEU A 606 22.85 -8.92 -4.17
CA LEU A 606 22.44 -10.27 -3.76
C LEU A 606 22.06 -10.29 -2.29
N ASP A 607 20.78 -10.59 -2.01
CA ASP A 607 20.32 -10.96 -0.68
C ASP A 607 20.38 -12.49 -0.53
N TRP A 608 21.11 -12.96 0.49
CA TRP A 608 21.26 -14.37 0.79
C TRP A 608 21.19 -14.63 2.29
N TYR A 609 20.82 -15.85 2.69
CA TYR A 609 20.65 -16.23 4.08
C TYR A 609 21.01 -17.70 4.32
N VAL A 610 21.23 -18.06 5.58
CA VAL A 610 21.56 -19.42 6.01
C VAL A 610 20.41 -19.95 6.86
N VAL A 611 19.98 -21.18 6.59
CA VAL A 611 19.02 -21.89 7.45
C VAL A 611 19.82 -22.84 8.35
N PRO A 612 19.76 -22.69 9.68
CA PRO A 612 20.62 -23.41 10.62
C PRO A 612 20.26 -24.88 10.83
N GLU A 613 19.15 -25.39 10.28
CA GLU A 613 18.71 -26.76 10.49
C GLU A 613 19.36 -27.77 9.51
N PRO A 614 19.64 -29.00 9.96
CA PRO A 614 20.13 -30.06 9.10
C PRO A 614 19.06 -30.44 8.07
N ALA A 615 19.44 -30.49 6.79
CA ALA A 615 18.53 -30.87 5.69
C ALA A 615 17.88 -32.27 5.85
N GLY A 616 18.30 -33.06 6.85
CA GLY A 616 17.77 -34.38 7.16
C GLY A 616 16.30 -34.41 7.60
N ASP A 617 15.79 -33.30 8.16
CA ASP A 617 14.43 -33.22 8.69
C ASP A 617 13.36 -32.84 7.65
N LEU A 618 13.77 -32.57 6.41
CA LEU A 618 12.85 -32.30 5.30
C LEU A 618 12.31 -33.62 4.71
N PRO A 619 11.05 -33.66 4.24
CA PRO A 619 10.51 -34.84 3.58
C PRO A 619 11.32 -35.20 2.32
N PRO A 620 11.42 -36.49 1.94
CA PRO A 620 12.26 -36.96 0.82
C PRO A 620 12.05 -36.19 -0.49
N SER A 621 10.80 -35.85 -0.82
CA SER A 621 10.46 -35.11 -2.04
C SER A 621 11.10 -33.72 -2.09
N GLY A 622 11.03 -32.93 -1.03
CA GLY A 622 11.71 -31.63 -1.05
C GLY A 622 13.20 -31.69 -0.82
N ARG A 623 13.72 -32.73 -0.15
CA ARG A 623 15.16 -33.01 -0.17
C ARG A 623 15.62 -33.21 -1.61
N ALA A 624 14.90 -34.02 -2.39
CA ALA A 624 15.20 -34.26 -3.80
C ALA A 624 15.07 -32.98 -4.66
N ALA A 625 14.04 -32.16 -4.45
CA ALA A 625 13.85 -30.90 -5.17
C ALA A 625 14.99 -29.89 -4.90
N ILE A 626 15.35 -29.70 -3.62
CA ILE A 626 16.44 -28.79 -3.23
C ILE A 626 17.78 -29.31 -3.75
N LEU A 627 18.05 -30.61 -3.63
CA LEU A 627 19.29 -31.22 -4.12
C LEU A 627 19.39 -31.12 -5.64
N SER A 628 18.31 -31.37 -6.39
CA SER A 628 18.29 -31.25 -7.85
C SER A 628 18.56 -29.81 -8.31
N ARG A 629 17.97 -28.82 -7.63
CA ARG A 629 18.25 -27.40 -7.88
C ARG A 629 19.69 -27.04 -7.57
N THR A 630 20.24 -27.59 -6.49
CA THR A 630 21.64 -27.34 -6.11
C THR A 630 22.61 -28.00 -7.08
N LEU A 631 22.30 -29.21 -7.58
CA LEU A 631 23.09 -29.90 -8.59
C LEU A 631 23.24 -29.05 -9.86
N ALA A 632 22.16 -28.41 -10.30
CA ALA A 632 22.17 -27.52 -11.46
C ALA A 632 23.04 -26.26 -11.28
N ARG A 633 23.39 -25.91 -10.04
CA ARG A 633 24.15 -24.70 -9.68
C ARG A 633 25.50 -24.99 -9.02
N ALA A 634 25.86 -26.26 -8.83
CA ALA A 634 27.12 -26.67 -8.23
C ALA A 634 28.31 -26.22 -9.10
N ALA A 635 29.22 -25.48 -8.49
CA ALA A 635 30.33 -24.82 -9.19
C ALA A 635 31.57 -25.73 -9.33
N ASP A 636 31.65 -26.80 -8.53
CA ASP A 636 32.76 -27.75 -8.54
C ASP A 636 32.28 -29.21 -8.67
N GLN A 637 33.19 -30.08 -9.09
CA GLN A 637 32.91 -31.50 -9.36
C GLN A 637 32.62 -32.31 -8.09
N TRP A 638 33.22 -31.92 -6.96
CA TRP A 638 33.03 -32.62 -5.69
C TRP A 638 31.61 -32.41 -5.17
N THR A 639 31.12 -31.16 -5.14
CA THR A 639 29.74 -30.81 -4.79
C THR A 639 28.73 -31.53 -5.68
N ARG A 640 28.97 -31.60 -6.99
CA ARG A 640 28.12 -32.36 -7.92
C ARG A 640 28.04 -33.84 -7.57
N THR A 641 29.20 -34.46 -7.31
CA THR A 641 29.29 -35.88 -6.98
C THR A 641 28.59 -36.19 -5.65
N ALA A 642 28.80 -35.34 -4.64
CA ALA A 642 28.16 -35.46 -3.34
C ALA A 642 26.62 -35.34 -3.42
N ILE A 643 26.11 -34.37 -4.20
CA ILE A 643 24.67 -34.19 -4.41
C ILE A 643 24.07 -35.35 -5.21
N GLN A 644 24.76 -35.86 -6.24
CA GLN A 644 24.30 -37.02 -7.02
C GLN A 644 24.23 -38.30 -6.17
N ALA A 645 25.21 -38.52 -5.29
CA ALA A 645 25.18 -39.63 -4.34
C ALA A 645 23.98 -39.51 -3.38
N ALA A 646 23.71 -38.30 -2.87
CA ALA A 646 22.57 -38.04 -2.00
C ALA A 646 21.21 -38.23 -2.71
N LEU A 647 21.08 -37.77 -3.96
CA LEU A 647 19.89 -37.99 -4.77
C LEU A 647 19.66 -39.48 -5.06
N SER A 648 20.73 -40.24 -5.31
CA SER A 648 20.63 -41.69 -5.53
C SER A 648 20.18 -42.42 -4.26
N ALA A 649 20.73 -42.05 -3.10
CA ALA A 649 20.31 -42.60 -1.81
C ALA A 649 18.84 -42.27 -1.49
N LEU A 650 18.38 -41.05 -1.79
CA LEU A 650 16.97 -40.67 -1.60
C LEU A 650 16.01 -41.46 -2.51
N ALA A 651 16.44 -41.79 -3.73
CA ALA A 651 15.64 -42.61 -4.65
C ALA A 651 15.55 -44.08 -4.20
N GLU A 652 16.50 -44.56 -3.38
CA GLU A 652 16.43 -45.88 -2.74
C GLU A 652 15.55 -45.87 -1.47
N GLU A 653 15.34 -44.71 -0.84
CA GLU A 653 14.47 -44.53 0.34
C GLU A 653 12.97 -44.41 -0.02
N SER A 654 12.65 -43.97 -1.25
CA SER A 654 11.28 -43.78 -1.77
C SER A 654 10.75 -45.01 -2.48
#